data_AF-A0A2V9RHA7-F1
#
_entry.id   AF-A0A2V9RHA7-F1
#
_cell.length_a   1.000
_cell.length_b   1.000
_cell.length_c   1.000
_cell.angle_alpha   90.00
_cell.angle_beta   90.00
_cell.angle_gamma   90.00
#
_symmetry.space_group_name_H-M   'P 1'
#
loop_
_entity.id
_entity.type
_entity.pdbx_description
1 polymer ?
#
loop_
_entity_poly.entity_id
_entity_poly.type
_entity_poly.pdbx_seq_one_letter_code
_entity_poly.pdbx_strand_id
1 'polypeptide(L)'
;MNVPKLLRQAEKLISYGKVNEAIGLYQEILSDNFHNTAVHSLIADLYISKQDLQRASRHLFKVAADYSSQGDQAGAAAVYRKIISALPRNILAREKLLEIFSKNGAKNEIFNLISELCTIYEGEGNTYKVIECLEKLVSLDPSNKNQRIKLALFLNEKGMKDKAVEMFSEIARDFLREDRFEDALASLEKIRVIDPKDRNTHLRIAEVHEKQGKVQKAIEVIQFVLAQDPAQPNLLPYLAKLYVKAGRIDEAEGVYEKLVNSNKDFLPETLPFVEILIVHRRTDRAVGYIENLYREIKDNKEARKKCVELLEEVLKLDPQNLEAYRLLEAFYSSSFQFDQLAITLLSHADAYVAKCEYSRALDLAKQLVDLEPYNEDYRKKYQFIEKLSFGGIRTLPPATPGPAAEQNIEDEADEEYANASVDSNFDQKVSLVTDEDVENFIIDIELLEKFGQQVSAIRRLEQILKTHPQEIKLRQKLKAIYVDRKMPKKAAQECLEIAKILQSQDQKEQANRYLREAQRLNPLLSSAKRAPAASLSADQAGTPNAGSEAYVALKGDLSEIGLLDVIQVLDNAQKCGKLIVNSDPNPGTIFFNSGRIVNATYQDKVAEPAVYALVAVKGGSFEYRPSPVAFDVVINNSNTNLLLEGLRLLDEANRDQWEGEAALPEDTAPLPTKQPDGNPPMKANSEHPPTPKTVPVTTTFIDETNPLEEL
;
A
#
# COMPACT_ATOMS: atom_id res chain seq x y z
N MET A 1 86.71 -4.60 39.11
CA MET A 1 87.16 -3.38 39.83
C MET A 1 86.38 -3.19 41.13
N ASN A 2 86.71 -2.19 41.98
CA ASN A 2 85.87 -1.80 43.13
C ASN A 2 84.75 -0.85 42.67
N VAL A 3 83.67 -1.41 42.13
CA VAL A 3 82.56 -0.67 41.51
C VAL A 3 81.96 0.42 42.44
N PRO A 4 81.72 0.19 43.74
CA PRO A 4 81.23 1.25 44.64
C PRO A 4 82.16 2.47 44.79
N LYS A 5 83.48 2.29 44.67
CA LYS A 5 84.43 3.43 44.69
C LYS A 5 84.35 4.25 43.42
N LEU A 6 84.27 3.59 42.26
CA LEU A 6 84.17 4.25 40.95
C LEU A 6 82.85 5.01 40.79
N LEU A 7 81.73 4.44 41.25
CA LEU A 7 80.42 5.14 41.27
C LEU A 7 80.50 6.46 42.07
N ARG A 8 81.05 6.42 43.30
CA ARG A 8 81.24 7.62 44.14
C ARG A 8 82.22 8.63 43.56
N GLN A 9 83.21 8.20 42.76
CA GLN A 9 84.10 9.11 42.04
C GLN A 9 83.37 9.78 40.87
N ALA A 10 82.58 9.04 40.10
CA ALA A 10 81.75 9.59 39.03
C ALA A 10 80.70 10.59 39.58
N GLU A 11 80.01 10.28 40.68
CA GLU A 11 79.08 11.19 41.38
C GLU A 11 79.76 12.52 41.76
N LYS A 12 80.98 12.45 42.33
CA LYS A 12 81.76 13.66 42.64
C LYS A 12 82.12 14.46 41.39
N LEU A 13 82.55 13.79 40.31
CA LEU A 13 82.85 14.46 39.04
C LEU A 13 81.61 15.13 38.42
N ILE A 14 80.42 14.54 38.55
CA ILE A 14 79.15 15.17 38.18
C ILE A 14 78.91 16.43 39.02
N SER A 15 79.12 16.38 40.34
CA SER A 15 78.97 17.57 41.20
C SER A 15 79.97 18.69 40.89
N TYR A 16 81.11 18.37 40.27
CA TYR A 16 82.08 19.33 39.75
C TYR A 16 81.85 19.72 38.27
N GLY A 17 80.74 19.32 37.65
CA GLY A 17 80.43 19.60 36.23
C GLY A 17 81.29 18.84 35.21
N LYS A 18 82.17 17.94 35.64
CA LYS A 18 83.09 17.14 34.81
C LYS A 18 82.39 15.92 34.19
N VAL A 19 81.29 16.17 33.47
CA VAL A 19 80.38 15.13 32.95
C VAL A 19 81.09 14.14 31.99
N ASN A 20 82.05 14.59 31.17
CA ASN A 20 82.79 13.69 30.27
C ASN A 20 83.67 12.70 31.04
N GLU A 21 84.35 13.14 32.09
CA GLU A 21 85.20 12.28 32.94
C GLU A 21 84.34 11.27 33.71
N ALA A 22 83.16 11.69 34.19
CA ALA A 22 82.18 10.80 34.81
C ALA A 22 81.65 9.72 33.84
N ILE A 23 81.34 10.08 32.59
CA ILE A 23 80.95 9.12 31.55
C ILE A 23 82.08 8.12 31.27
N GLY A 24 83.34 8.56 31.25
CA GLY A 24 84.51 7.67 31.11
C GLY A 24 84.58 6.61 32.22
N LEU A 25 84.48 7.03 33.49
CA LEU A 25 84.45 6.08 34.62
C LEU A 25 83.26 5.10 34.56
N TYR A 26 82.08 5.57 34.12
CA TYR A 26 80.94 4.67 33.92
C TYR A 26 81.15 3.70 32.75
N GLN A 27 81.87 4.09 31.69
CA GLN A 27 82.24 3.19 30.60
C GLN A 27 83.28 2.13 31.03
N GLU A 28 84.23 2.47 31.91
CA GLU A 28 85.13 1.48 32.54
C GLU A 28 84.34 0.43 33.33
N ILE A 29 83.34 0.84 34.13
CA ILE A 29 82.46 -0.10 34.86
C ILE A 29 81.70 -1.02 33.88
N LEU A 30 81.27 -0.51 32.72
CA LEU A 30 80.61 -1.31 31.69
C LEU A 30 81.54 -2.25 30.92
N SER A 31 82.86 -2.01 30.90
CA SER A 31 83.83 -2.96 30.35
C SER A 31 84.03 -4.19 31.24
N ASP A 32 83.89 -4.03 32.56
CA ASP A 32 83.88 -5.13 33.54
C ASP A 32 82.52 -5.86 33.58
N ASN A 33 81.40 -5.14 33.47
CA ASN A 33 80.05 -5.72 33.49
C ASN A 33 79.09 -5.02 32.51
N PHE A 34 78.91 -5.62 31.34
CA PHE A 34 78.16 -5.07 30.22
C PHE A 34 76.64 -4.94 30.44
N HIS A 35 76.05 -5.77 31.31
CA HIS A 35 74.60 -5.80 31.60
C HIS A 35 74.21 -4.98 32.85
N ASN A 36 75.04 -4.02 33.25
CA ASN A 36 74.73 -3.17 34.40
C ASN A 36 73.71 -2.08 34.02
N THR A 37 72.42 -2.43 34.15
CA THR A 37 71.27 -1.56 33.84
C THR A 37 71.30 -0.21 34.56
N ALA A 38 71.70 -0.19 35.83
CA ALA A 38 71.79 1.04 36.63
C ALA A 38 72.83 2.01 36.05
N VAL A 39 74.03 1.51 35.71
CA VAL A 39 75.08 2.33 35.05
C VAL A 39 74.66 2.75 33.66
N HIS A 40 73.97 1.89 32.91
CA HIS A 40 73.39 2.25 31.62
C HIS A 40 72.36 3.39 31.72
N SER A 41 71.49 3.40 32.75
CA SER A 41 70.55 4.51 32.98
C SER A 41 71.27 5.81 33.36
N LEU A 42 72.26 5.76 34.26
CA LEU A 42 73.03 6.94 34.66
C LEU A 42 73.75 7.58 33.47
N ILE A 43 74.38 6.79 32.61
CA ILE A 43 74.99 7.29 31.38
C ILE A 43 73.94 7.90 30.44
N ALA A 44 72.76 7.29 30.32
CA ALA A 44 71.69 7.84 29.50
C ALA A 44 71.21 9.21 30.00
N ASP A 45 71.03 9.38 31.31
CA ASP A 45 70.61 10.64 31.93
C ASP A 45 71.68 11.74 31.76
N LEU A 46 72.98 11.39 31.85
CA LEU A 46 74.07 12.30 31.51
C LEU A 46 74.09 12.69 30.02
N TYR A 47 73.74 11.79 29.10
CA TYR A 47 73.60 12.14 27.68
C TYR A 47 72.35 12.98 27.39
N ILE A 48 71.22 12.74 28.07
CA ILE A 48 70.00 13.57 27.98
C ILE A 48 70.30 15.01 28.42
N SER A 49 70.95 15.19 29.58
CA SER A 49 71.34 16.54 30.06
C SER A 49 72.35 17.25 29.14
N LYS A 50 73.11 16.49 28.34
CA LYS A 50 73.97 17.00 27.26
C LYS A 50 73.28 17.22 25.91
N GLN A 51 71.97 16.99 25.82
CA GLN A 51 71.19 16.98 24.57
C GLN A 51 71.68 15.96 23.50
N ASP A 52 72.51 14.98 23.88
CA ASP A 52 72.92 13.89 23.00
C ASP A 52 71.91 12.74 23.07
N LEU A 53 70.73 13.02 22.51
CA LEU A 53 69.57 12.14 22.56
C LEU A 53 69.84 10.81 21.83
N GLN A 54 70.72 10.81 20.82
CA GLN A 54 71.11 9.61 20.08
C GLN A 54 71.93 8.65 20.94
N ARG A 55 73.01 9.12 21.60
CA ARG A 55 73.78 8.27 22.52
C ARG A 55 72.97 7.85 23.74
N ALA A 56 72.13 8.74 24.28
CA ALA A 56 71.21 8.40 25.35
C ALA A 56 70.29 7.23 24.97
N SER A 57 69.63 7.31 23.80
CA SER A 57 68.71 6.26 23.35
C SER A 57 69.37 4.89 23.25
N ARG A 58 70.61 4.81 22.77
CA ARG A 58 71.37 3.56 22.64
C ARG A 58 71.67 2.91 23.99
N HIS A 59 71.87 3.69 25.04
CA HIS A 59 72.00 3.16 26.41
C HIS A 59 70.63 2.74 26.96
N LEU A 60 69.56 3.51 26.76
CA LEU A 60 68.21 3.15 27.20
C LEU A 60 67.67 1.88 26.52
N PHE A 61 67.96 1.64 25.23
CA PHE A 61 67.58 0.40 24.54
C PHE A 61 68.19 -0.85 25.20
N LYS A 62 69.42 -0.76 25.71
CA LYS A 62 70.03 -1.86 26.47
C LYS A 62 69.31 -2.11 27.79
N VAL A 63 69.02 -1.06 28.55
CA VAL A 63 68.25 -1.15 29.80
C VAL A 63 66.88 -1.79 29.54
N ALA A 64 66.17 -1.38 28.49
CA ALA A 64 64.87 -1.94 28.13
C ALA A 64 64.96 -3.41 27.66
N ALA A 65 66.04 -3.79 26.97
CA ALA A 65 66.30 -5.18 26.58
C ALA A 65 66.62 -6.08 27.78
N ASP A 66 67.40 -5.59 28.75
CA ASP A 66 67.71 -6.32 29.99
C ASP A 66 66.46 -6.49 30.87
N TYR A 67 65.59 -5.47 30.99
CA TYR A 67 64.28 -5.63 31.66
C TYR A 67 63.39 -6.65 30.92
N SER A 68 63.37 -6.59 29.59
CA SER A 68 62.59 -7.54 28.78
C SER A 68 63.12 -8.99 28.85
N SER A 69 64.41 -9.21 29.05
CA SER A 69 64.99 -10.55 29.22
C SER A 69 64.76 -11.12 30.62
N GLN A 70 64.63 -10.25 31.63
CA GLN A 70 64.20 -10.58 32.99
C GLN A 70 62.68 -10.83 33.11
N GLY A 71 61.91 -10.57 32.04
CA GLY A 71 60.44 -10.69 32.05
C GLY A 71 59.71 -9.49 32.64
N ASP A 72 60.42 -8.45 33.10
CA ASP A 72 59.82 -7.19 33.57
C ASP A 72 59.39 -6.31 32.39
N GLN A 73 58.20 -6.63 31.88
CA GLN A 73 57.58 -5.89 30.78
C GLN A 73 57.17 -4.46 31.18
N ALA A 74 56.88 -4.21 32.46
CA ALA A 74 56.47 -2.90 32.95
C ALA A 74 57.67 -1.93 33.03
N GLY A 75 58.80 -2.39 33.57
CA GLY A 75 60.07 -1.68 33.55
C GLY A 75 60.54 -1.40 32.12
N ALA A 76 60.51 -2.41 31.24
CA ALA A 76 60.85 -2.24 29.82
C ALA A 76 59.96 -1.18 29.14
N ALA A 77 58.64 -1.23 29.34
CA ALA A 77 57.70 -0.25 28.77
C ALA A 77 57.95 1.19 29.27
N ALA A 78 58.28 1.37 30.55
CA ALA A 78 58.64 2.68 31.11
C ALA A 78 59.90 3.26 30.45
N VAL A 79 60.92 2.43 30.20
CA VAL A 79 62.14 2.85 29.50
C VAL A 79 61.87 3.17 28.02
N TYR A 80 61.05 2.39 27.32
CA TYR A 80 60.65 2.73 25.93
C TYR A 80 59.86 4.05 25.85
N ARG A 81 58.93 4.31 26.79
CA ARG A 81 58.26 5.63 26.88
C ARG A 81 59.26 6.77 27.09
N LYS A 82 60.30 6.59 27.92
CA LYS A 82 61.40 7.56 28.11
C LYS A 82 62.23 7.78 26.84
N ILE A 83 62.41 6.76 25.99
CA ILE A 83 63.04 6.91 24.66
C ILE A 83 62.13 7.71 23.73
N ILE A 84 60.82 7.45 23.71
CA ILE A 84 59.85 8.15 22.85
C ILE A 84 59.71 9.62 23.25
N SER A 85 59.68 9.95 24.54
CA SER A 85 59.64 11.34 25.01
C SER A 85 60.92 12.12 24.68
N ALA A 86 62.08 11.44 24.64
CA ALA A 86 63.34 12.03 24.22
C ALA A 86 63.49 12.14 22.70
N LEU A 87 62.96 11.18 21.94
CA LEU A 87 63.03 11.10 20.48
C LEU A 87 61.65 10.79 19.88
N PRO A 88 60.80 11.81 19.64
CA PRO A 88 59.42 11.61 19.18
C PRO A 88 59.28 10.91 17.82
N ARG A 89 60.34 10.84 17.00
CA ARG A 89 60.38 10.08 15.73
C ARG A 89 61.01 8.68 15.83
N ASN A 90 61.30 8.17 17.03
CA ASN A 90 61.91 6.84 17.17
C ASN A 90 60.89 5.71 16.91
N ILE A 91 61.01 5.08 15.73
CA ILE A 91 60.16 3.97 15.28
C ILE A 91 60.44 2.70 16.08
N LEU A 92 61.71 2.30 16.22
CA LEU A 92 62.12 1.05 16.89
C LEU A 92 61.65 0.98 18.36
N ALA A 93 61.65 2.13 19.06
CA ALA A 93 61.14 2.22 20.42
C ALA A 93 59.63 1.98 20.49
N ARG A 94 58.87 2.49 19.51
CA ARG A 94 57.42 2.26 19.41
C ARG A 94 57.09 0.84 18.99
N GLU A 95 57.81 0.26 18.03
CA GLU A 95 57.60 -1.14 17.62
C GLU A 95 57.86 -2.12 18.78
N LYS A 96 58.91 -1.88 19.58
CA LYS A 96 59.18 -2.68 20.79
C LYS A 96 58.15 -2.47 21.90
N LEU A 97 57.68 -1.23 22.09
CA LEU A 97 56.61 -0.93 23.04
C LEU A 97 55.26 -1.55 22.61
N LEU A 98 54.97 -1.55 21.30
CA LEU A 98 53.81 -2.19 20.69
C LEU A 98 53.85 -3.71 20.87
N GLU A 99 55.02 -4.34 20.70
CA GLU A 99 55.21 -5.78 20.98
C GLU A 99 54.89 -6.13 22.44
N ILE A 100 55.27 -5.26 23.39
CA ILE A 100 54.96 -5.44 24.82
C ILE A 100 53.46 -5.28 25.09
N PHE A 101 52.82 -4.22 24.60
CA PHE A 101 51.39 -4.02 24.84
C PHE A 101 50.51 -5.05 24.13
N SER A 102 50.93 -5.56 22.97
CA SER A 102 50.23 -6.65 22.26
C SER A 102 50.15 -7.93 23.09
N LYS A 103 51.18 -8.23 23.91
CA LYS A 103 51.19 -9.37 24.85
C LYS A 103 50.31 -9.14 26.08
N ASN A 104 50.11 -7.87 26.47
CA ASN A 104 49.36 -7.47 27.67
C ASN A 104 47.92 -7.03 27.40
N GLY A 105 47.45 -7.05 26.15
CA GLY A 105 46.04 -6.80 25.79
C GLY A 105 45.55 -5.35 25.94
N ALA A 106 46.44 -4.37 26.09
CA ALA A 106 46.10 -2.97 26.34
C ALA A 106 45.62 -2.23 25.07
N LYS A 107 44.41 -2.57 24.58
CA LYS A 107 43.87 -2.13 23.27
C LYS A 107 44.00 -0.62 22.98
N ASN A 108 43.72 0.25 23.95
CA ASN A 108 43.77 1.71 23.74
C ASN A 108 45.21 2.22 23.54
N GLU A 109 46.18 1.65 24.26
CA GLU A 109 47.61 2.00 24.12
C GLU A 109 48.16 1.49 22.77
N ILE A 110 47.76 0.28 22.37
CA ILE A 110 48.06 -0.29 21.05
C ILE A 110 47.51 0.62 19.94
N PHE A 111 46.25 1.06 20.07
CA PHE A 111 45.60 1.95 19.09
C PHE A 111 46.34 3.29 18.94
N ASN A 112 46.70 3.93 20.06
CA ASN A 112 47.46 5.18 20.06
C ASN A 112 48.84 5.01 19.39
N LEU A 113 49.58 3.94 19.75
CA LEU A 113 50.91 3.68 19.20
C LEU A 113 50.90 3.37 17.70
N ILE A 114 49.91 2.61 17.21
CA ILE A 114 49.78 2.36 15.77
C ILE A 114 49.35 3.64 15.04
N SER A 115 48.50 4.47 15.64
CA SER A 115 48.13 5.77 15.08
C SER A 115 49.35 6.71 14.97
N GLU A 116 50.21 6.77 15.99
CA GLU A 116 51.48 7.50 15.93
C GLU A 116 52.46 6.92 14.91
N LEU A 117 52.58 5.59 14.81
CA LEU A 117 53.42 4.96 13.79
C LEU A 117 52.91 5.26 12.37
N CYS A 118 51.59 5.28 12.18
CA CYS A 118 50.96 5.64 10.91
C CYS A 118 51.36 7.06 10.47
N THR A 119 51.25 8.07 11.35
CA THR A 119 51.62 9.45 11.00
C THR A 119 53.12 9.63 10.76
N ILE A 120 53.98 8.84 11.42
CA ILE A 120 55.42 8.81 11.13
C ILE A 120 55.68 8.20 9.74
N TYR A 121 55.05 7.06 9.41
CA TYR A 121 55.23 6.42 8.10
C TYR A 121 54.60 7.19 6.95
N GLU A 122 53.53 7.95 7.19
CA GLU A 122 52.98 8.95 6.26
C GLU A 122 54.01 10.05 5.98
N GLY A 123 54.63 10.61 7.03
CA GLY A 123 55.69 11.62 6.90
C GLY A 123 56.99 11.12 6.28
N GLU A 124 57.25 9.81 6.29
CA GLU A 124 58.35 9.15 5.55
C GLU A 124 57.95 8.76 4.11
N GLY A 125 56.68 8.91 3.72
CA GLY A 125 56.16 8.48 2.42
C GLY A 125 56.09 6.96 2.22
N ASN A 126 56.23 6.16 3.28
CA ASN A 126 56.29 4.69 3.19
C ASN A 126 54.90 4.07 3.08
N THR A 127 54.33 4.11 1.87
CA THR A 127 52.95 3.70 1.57
C THR A 127 52.59 2.29 2.03
N TYR A 128 53.50 1.32 1.88
CA TYR A 128 53.26 -0.07 2.31
C TYR A 128 53.04 -0.16 3.82
N LYS A 129 53.92 0.47 4.62
CA LYS A 129 53.81 0.46 6.08
C LYS A 129 52.62 1.26 6.60
N VAL A 130 52.19 2.31 5.88
CA VAL A 130 50.95 3.04 6.20
C VAL A 130 49.74 2.14 6.02
N ILE A 131 49.63 1.40 4.90
CA ILE A 131 48.55 0.42 4.69
C ILE A 131 48.57 -0.64 5.80
N GLU A 132 49.74 -1.21 6.13
CA GLU A 132 49.87 -2.20 7.21
C GLU A 132 49.43 -1.64 8.59
N CYS A 133 49.73 -0.38 8.90
CA CYS A 133 49.26 0.26 10.13
C CYS A 133 47.75 0.47 10.12
N LEU A 134 47.19 0.97 9.02
CA LEU A 134 45.75 1.20 8.87
C LEU A 134 44.93 -0.11 8.90
N GLU A 135 45.43 -1.19 8.29
CA GLU A 135 44.85 -2.54 8.38
C GLU A 135 44.89 -3.08 9.83
N LYS A 136 45.97 -2.82 10.57
CA LYS A 136 46.06 -3.15 12.00
C LYS A 136 45.08 -2.34 12.86
N LEU A 137 44.85 -1.06 12.57
CA LEU A 137 43.82 -0.26 13.25
C LEU A 137 42.42 -0.85 13.00
N VAL A 138 42.08 -1.12 11.73
CA VAL A 138 40.78 -1.70 11.34
C VAL A 138 40.56 -3.09 11.94
N SER A 139 41.61 -3.91 12.11
CA SER A 139 41.48 -5.23 12.75
C SER A 139 41.37 -5.18 14.28
N LEU A 140 41.84 -4.11 14.94
CA LEU A 140 41.65 -3.90 16.39
C LEU A 140 40.22 -3.48 16.74
N ASP A 141 39.61 -2.64 15.91
CA ASP A 141 38.20 -2.26 16.00
C ASP A 141 37.51 -2.35 14.63
N PRO A 142 37.07 -3.57 14.23
CA PRO A 142 36.34 -3.77 12.99
C PRO A 142 35.03 -2.99 12.90
N SER A 143 34.46 -2.54 14.02
CA SER A 143 33.21 -1.75 14.02
C SER A 143 33.44 -0.30 13.59
N ASN A 144 34.69 0.17 13.60
CA ASN A 144 35.04 1.56 13.37
C ASN A 144 35.03 1.95 11.88
N LYS A 145 33.84 2.29 11.39
CA LYS A 145 33.64 2.73 10.00
C LYS A 145 34.58 3.88 9.61
N ASN A 146 34.89 4.81 10.51
CA ASN A 146 35.80 5.93 10.22
C ASN A 146 37.23 5.47 9.90
N GLN A 147 37.71 4.40 10.54
CA GLN A 147 39.03 3.82 10.24
C GLN A 147 39.02 3.09 8.89
N ARG A 148 37.95 2.32 8.61
CA ARG A 148 37.74 1.70 7.29
C ARG A 148 37.69 2.74 6.17
N ILE A 149 36.99 3.86 6.38
CA ILE A 149 36.93 4.99 5.43
C ILE A 149 38.32 5.59 5.19
N LYS A 150 39.12 5.83 6.25
CA LYS A 150 40.50 6.32 6.11
C LYS A 150 41.36 5.38 5.26
N LEU A 151 41.31 4.07 5.53
CA LEU A 151 42.04 3.07 4.74
C LEU A 151 41.55 3.02 3.29
N ALA A 152 40.24 3.05 3.03
CA ALA A 152 39.69 3.08 1.66
C ALA A 152 40.10 4.34 0.89
N LEU A 153 40.13 5.51 1.53
CA LEU A 153 40.62 6.76 0.93
C LEU A 153 42.11 6.65 0.58
N PHE A 154 42.96 6.18 1.50
CA PHE A 154 44.39 6.01 1.26
C PHE A 154 44.69 4.99 0.15
N LEU A 155 43.96 3.87 0.11
CA LEU A 155 44.06 2.88 -0.97
C LEU A 155 43.73 3.49 -2.34
N ASN A 156 42.68 4.33 -2.42
CA ASN A 156 42.34 5.04 -3.64
C ASN A 156 43.42 6.05 -4.06
N GLU A 157 43.95 6.85 -3.13
CA GLU A 157 45.05 7.79 -3.39
C GLU A 157 46.33 7.11 -3.92
N LYS A 158 46.60 5.87 -3.49
CA LYS A 158 47.73 5.08 -4.00
C LYS A 158 47.39 4.22 -5.23
N GLY A 159 46.24 4.46 -5.86
CA GLY A 159 45.82 3.81 -7.11
C GLY A 159 45.28 2.38 -6.95
N MET A 160 45.12 1.88 -5.72
CA MET A 160 44.57 0.55 -5.44
C MET A 160 43.03 0.56 -5.48
N LYS A 161 42.48 1.01 -6.61
CA LYS A 161 41.07 1.31 -6.82
C LYS A 161 40.14 0.16 -6.45
N ASP A 162 40.43 -1.05 -6.92
CA ASP A 162 39.55 -2.22 -6.72
C ASP A 162 39.31 -2.51 -5.23
N LYS A 163 40.37 -2.50 -4.41
CA LYS A 163 40.27 -2.67 -2.96
C LYS A 163 39.52 -1.52 -2.28
N ALA A 164 39.70 -0.29 -2.76
CA ALA A 164 38.97 0.86 -2.23
C ALA A 164 37.47 0.74 -2.53
N VAL A 165 37.09 0.31 -3.74
CA VAL A 165 35.70 0.07 -4.16
C VAL A 165 35.05 -1.05 -3.35
N GLU A 166 35.77 -2.15 -3.12
CA GLU A 166 35.33 -3.25 -2.25
C GLU A 166 35.02 -2.75 -0.83
N MET A 167 35.98 -2.05 -0.21
CA MET A 167 35.79 -1.51 1.14
C MET A 167 34.66 -0.48 1.24
N PHE A 168 34.57 0.49 0.30
CA PHE A 168 33.45 1.43 0.28
C PHE A 168 32.10 0.71 0.07
N SER A 169 32.08 -0.40 -0.68
CA SER A 169 30.89 -1.23 -0.91
C SER A 169 30.44 -1.99 0.34
N GLU A 170 31.37 -2.34 1.24
CA GLU A 170 31.05 -2.90 2.56
C GLU A 170 30.56 -1.82 3.52
N ILE A 171 31.27 -0.69 3.60
CA ILE A 171 30.91 0.45 4.45
C ILE A 171 29.49 0.96 4.11
N ALA A 172 29.18 1.11 2.82
CA ALA A 172 27.84 1.49 2.36
C ALA A 172 26.76 0.46 2.76
N ARG A 173 27.09 -0.84 2.69
CA ARG A 173 26.18 -1.93 3.09
C ARG A 173 25.92 -1.92 4.60
N ASP A 174 26.94 -1.62 5.41
CA ASP A 174 26.80 -1.51 6.86
C ASP A 174 25.96 -0.27 7.25
N PHE A 175 26.17 0.89 6.61
CA PHE A 175 25.29 2.04 6.80
C PHE A 175 23.83 1.77 6.36
N LEU A 176 23.61 0.99 5.29
CA LEU A 176 22.27 0.57 4.83
C LEU A 176 21.56 -0.45 5.72
N ARG A 177 22.27 -1.10 6.65
CA ARG A 177 21.71 -1.93 7.72
C ARG A 177 21.35 -1.12 8.97
N GLU A 178 21.97 0.06 9.12
CA GLU A 178 21.76 1.00 10.22
C GLU A 178 20.77 2.13 9.83
N ASP A 179 20.12 2.02 8.67
CA ASP A 179 19.26 3.04 8.05
C ASP A 179 19.88 4.45 7.94
N ARG A 180 21.22 4.52 7.95
CA ARG A 180 22.02 5.74 7.78
C ARG A 180 22.22 6.06 6.29
N PHE A 181 21.13 6.47 5.66
CA PHE A 181 21.05 6.62 4.21
C PHE A 181 22.01 7.69 3.64
N GLU A 182 22.20 8.82 4.32
CA GLU A 182 23.13 9.87 3.89
C GLU A 182 24.60 9.39 3.87
N ASP A 183 25.03 8.65 4.88
CA ASP A 183 26.39 8.10 4.96
C ASP A 183 26.63 6.95 3.96
N ALA A 184 25.59 6.15 3.72
CA ALA A 184 25.60 5.14 2.66
C ALA A 184 25.77 5.80 1.28
N LEU A 185 25.02 6.86 0.98
CA LEU A 185 25.19 7.64 -0.25
C LEU A 185 26.59 8.24 -0.33
N ALA A 186 27.08 8.89 0.73
CA ALA A 186 28.43 9.47 0.75
C ALA A 186 29.53 8.43 0.44
N SER A 187 29.34 7.18 0.88
CA SER A 187 30.25 6.06 0.60
C SER A 187 30.14 5.57 -0.86
N LEU A 188 28.92 5.46 -1.40
CA LEU A 188 28.67 5.09 -2.80
C LEU A 188 29.14 6.18 -3.77
N GLU A 189 29.04 7.46 -3.40
CA GLU A 189 29.58 8.59 -4.16
C GLU A 189 31.11 8.51 -4.32
N LYS A 190 31.84 8.01 -3.30
CA LYS A 190 33.28 7.75 -3.45
C LYS A 190 33.54 6.70 -4.52
N ILE A 191 32.73 5.64 -4.60
CA ILE A 191 32.86 4.63 -5.65
C ILE A 191 32.53 5.23 -7.02
N ARG A 192 31.45 6.01 -7.13
CA ARG A 192 31.04 6.67 -8.39
C ARG A 192 32.10 7.63 -8.94
N VAL A 193 32.94 8.23 -8.09
CA VAL A 193 34.10 9.02 -8.52
C VAL A 193 35.27 8.13 -9.00
N ILE A 194 35.43 6.93 -8.45
CA ILE A 194 36.49 5.99 -8.83
C ILE A 194 36.17 5.29 -10.16
N ASP A 195 34.93 4.82 -10.30
CA ASP A 195 34.34 4.28 -11.54
C ASP A 195 32.95 4.89 -11.80
N PRO A 196 32.88 5.95 -12.63
CA PRO A 196 31.62 6.57 -13.04
C PRO A 196 30.70 5.68 -13.91
N LYS A 197 31.15 4.50 -14.33
CA LYS A 197 30.38 3.54 -15.14
C LYS A 197 30.01 2.27 -14.39
N ASP A 198 30.37 2.12 -13.11
CA ASP A 198 29.95 0.96 -12.32
C ASP A 198 28.42 0.95 -12.12
N ARG A 199 27.80 -0.05 -12.74
CA ARG A 199 26.35 -0.30 -12.72
C ARG A 199 25.87 -0.67 -11.31
N ASN A 200 26.69 -1.41 -10.57
CA ASN A 200 26.33 -1.89 -9.23
C ASN A 200 26.22 -0.73 -8.23
N THR A 201 27.12 0.25 -8.32
CA THR A 201 27.06 1.47 -7.51
C THR A 201 25.82 2.30 -7.82
N HIS A 202 25.47 2.48 -9.10
CA HIS A 202 24.24 3.19 -9.47
C HIS A 202 22.97 2.47 -9.00
N LEU A 203 22.91 1.13 -9.13
CA LEU A 203 21.82 0.32 -8.59
C LEU A 203 21.70 0.51 -7.07
N ARG A 204 22.81 0.42 -6.33
CA ARG A 204 22.82 0.65 -4.89
C ARG A 204 22.38 2.07 -4.50
N ILE A 205 22.77 3.10 -5.25
CA ILE A 205 22.31 4.48 -5.04
C ILE A 205 20.78 4.56 -5.21
N ALA A 206 20.23 3.92 -6.24
CA ALA A 206 18.79 3.83 -6.44
C ALA A 206 18.09 3.07 -5.31
N GLU A 207 18.65 1.96 -4.82
CA GLU A 207 18.14 1.23 -3.65
C GLU A 207 18.13 2.09 -2.38
N VAL A 208 19.16 2.92 -2.14
CA VAL A 208 19.15 3.86 -1.00
C VAL A 208 18.01 4.88 -1.17
N HIS A 209 17.84 5.45 -2.36
CA HIS A 209 16.76 6.40 -2.62
C HIS A 209 15.36 5.75 -2.54
N GLU A 210 15.20 4.49 -2.95
CA GLU A 210 13.99 3.70 -2.75
C GLU A 210 13.68 3.55 -1.26
N LYS A 211 14.67 3.16 -0.43
CA LYS A 211 14.51 3.05 1.03
C LYS A 211 14.23 4.38 1.72
N GLN A 212 14.82 5.48 1.25
CA GLN A 212 14.52 6.84 1.71
C GLN A 212 13.10 7.33 1.33
N GLY A 213 12.31 6.55 0.57
CA GLY A 213 11.03 6.98 0.01
C GLY A 213 11.16 7.99 -1.14
N LYS A 214 12.38 8.33 -1.56
CA LYS A 214 12.68 9.26 -2.66
C LYS A 214 12.61 8.54 -4.01
N VAL A 215 11.51 7.83 -4.26
CA VAL A 215 11.32 6.93 -5.41
C VAL A 215 11.61 7.61 -6.75
N GLN A 216 11.21 8.89 -6.90
CA GLN A 216 11.48 9.66 -8.10
C GLN A 216 12.99 9.82 -8.42
N LYS A 217 13.84 9.99 -7.39
CA LYS A 217 15.30 10.02 -7.58
C LYS A 217 15.89 8.65 -7.91
N ALA A 218 15.30 7.57 -7.37
CA ALA A 218 15.69 6.22 -7.74
C ALA A 218 15.39 5.94 -9.24
N ILE A 219 14.23 6.40 -9.73
CA ILE A 219 13.85 6.33 -11.16
C ILE A 219 14.87 7.07 -12.03
N GLU A 220 15.21 8.33 -11.68
CA GLU A 220 16.19 9.14 -12.41
C GLU A 220 17.56 8.47 -12.53
N VAL A 221 18.05 7.86 -11.43
CA VAL A 221 19.34 7.15 -11.41
C VAL A 221 19.30 5.91 -12.32
N ILE A 222 18.24 5.10 -12.28
CA ILE A 222 18.13 3.90 -13.12
C ILE A 222 17.92 4.25 -14.60
N GLN A 223 17.13 5.29 -14.90
CA GLN A 223 16.99 5.83 -16.25
C GLN A 223 18.32 6.31 -16.81
N PHE A 224 19.15 7.00 -16.01
CA PHE A 224 20.49 7.41 -16.42
C PHE A 224 21.37 6.22 -16.80
N VAL A 225 21.37 5.13 -16.00
CA VAL A 225 22.14 3.91 -16.32
C VAL A 225 21.65 3.29 -17.63
N LEU A 226 20.34 3.15 -17.82
CA LEU A 226 19.74 2.57 -19.02
C LEU A 226 19.95 3.43 -20.28
N ALA A 227 20.11 4.75 -20.13
CA ALA A 227 20.46 5.64 -21.23
C ALA A 227 21.94 5.51 -21.65
N GLN A 228 22.83 5.16 -20.71
CA GLN A 228 24.25 4.90 -21.00
C GLN A 228 24.49 3.49 -21.57
N ASP A 229 23.70 2.50 -21.13
CA ASP A 229 23.74 1.13 -21.67
C ASP A 229 22.32 0.53 -21.80
N PRO A 230 21.71 0.64 -23.01
CA PRO A 230 20.41 0.04 -23.31
C PRO A 230 20.39 -1.50 -23.28
N ALA A 231 21.53 -2.18 -23.25
CA ALA A 231 21.62 -3.64 -23.37
C ALA A 231 21.45 -4.40 -22.04
N GLN A 232 20.72 -3.84 -21.08
CA GLN A 232 20.52 -4.41 -19.74
C GLN A 232 19.04 -4.68 -19.43
N PRO A 233 18.47 -5.80 -19.94
CA PRO A 233 17.10 -6.18 -19.62
C PRO A 233 16.88 -6.38 -18.11
N ASN A 234 17.91 -6.79 -17.36
CA ASN A 234 17.84 -7.06 -15.92
C ASN A 234 17.52 -5.83 -15.04
N LEU A 235 17.71 -4.60 -15.54
CA LEU A 235 17.36 -3.37 -14.82
C LEU A 235 15.93 -2.89 -15.08
N LEU A 236 15.30 -3.37 -16.16
CA LEU A 236 13.93 -2.99 -16.52
C LEU A 236 12.87 -3.45 -15.47
N PRO A 237 12.94 -4.65 -14.85
CA PRO A 237 11.99 -5.06 -13.81
C PRO A 237 12.12 -4.18 -12.56
N TYR A 238 13.35 -3.75 -12.24
CA TYR A 238 13.59 -2.84 -11.13
C TYR A 238 13.03 -1.43 -11.43
N LEU A 239 13.24 -0.90 -12.64
CA LEU A 239 12.63 0.35 -13.08
C LEU A 239 11.09 0.29 -13.04
N ALA A 240 10.50 -0.79 -13.55
CA ALA A 240 9.06 -1.02 -13.51
C ALA A 240 8.50 -1.07 -12.07
N LYS A 241 9.16 -1.80 -11.16
CA LYS A 241 8.84 -1.82 -9.72
C LYS A 241 8.89 -0.41 -9.11
N LEU A 242 9.90 0.40 -9.46
CA LEU A 242 10.00 1.79 -9.00
C LEU A 242 8.86 2.66 -9.54
N TYR A 243 8.48 2.51 -10.81
CA TYR A 243 7.35 3.23 -11.39
C TYR A 243 6.01 2.89 -10.71
N VAL A 244 5.77 1.61 -10.41
CA VAL A 244 4.57 1.19 -9.67
C VAL A 244 4.57 1.78 -8.26
N LYS A 245 5.72 1.78 -7.56
CA LYS A 245 5.86 2.46 -6.27
C LYS A 245 5.64 3.98 -6.34
N ALA A 246 5.88 4.60 -7.49
CA ALA A 246 5.60 6.01 -7.74
C ALA A 246 4.16 6.27 -8.24
N GLY A 247 3.32 5.23 -8.39
CA GLY A 247 1.97 5.34 -8.96
C GLY A 247 1.93 5.63 -10.48
N ARG A 248 3.09 5.59 -11.15
CA ARG A 248 3.26 5.91 -12.59
C ARG A 248 2.99 4.66 -13.44
N ILE A 249 1.76 4.16 -13.39
CA ILE A 249 1.37 2.87 -13.99
C ILE A 249 1.56 2.85 -15.52
N ASP A 250 1.26 3.94 -16.22
CA ASP A 250 1.47 4.04 -17.68
C ASP A 250 2.94 3.85 -18.10
N GLU A 251 3.87 4.34 -17.29
CA GLU A 251 5.31 4.19 -17.56
C GLU A 251 5.84 2.82 -17.12
N ALA A 252 5.31 2.25 -16.04
CA ALA A 252 5.56 0.86 -15.69
C ALA A 252 5.13 -0.07 -16.85
N GLU A 253 3.94 0.17 -17.41
CA GLU A 253 3.37 -0.58 -18.53
C GLU A 253 4.25 -0.48 -19.78
N GLY A 254 4.70 0.72 -20.16
CA GLY A 254 5.65 0.89 -21.27
C GLY A 254 7.05 0.26 -21.05
N VAL A 255 7.44 -0.02 -19.80
CA VAL A 255 8.64 -0.81 -19.47
C VAL A 255 8.35 -2.31 -19.54
N TYR A 256 7.19 -2.77 -19.08
CA TYR A 256 6.79 -4.18 -19.21
C TYR A 256 6.56 -4.61 -20.66
N GLU A 257 6.03 -3.74 -21.52
CA GLU A 257 5.96 -4.01 -22.97
C GLU A 257 7.37 -4.21 -23.57
N LYS A 258 8.36 -3.40 -23.17
CA LYS A 258 9.76 -3.59 -23.61
C LYS A 258 10.34 -4.90 -23.11
N LEU A 259 10.07 -5.27 -21.85
CA LEU A 259 10.49 -6.55 -21.26
C LEU A 259 9.96 -7.74 -22.07
N VAL A 260 8.64 -7.82 -22.26
CA VAL A 260 7.97 -8.90 -23.01
C VAL A 260 8.47 -8.99 -24.46
N ASN A 261 8.68 -7.85 -25.12
CA ASN A 261 9.21 -7.82 -26.48
C ASN A 261 10.70 -8.22 -26.56
N SER A 262 11.48 -8.01 -25.48
CA SER A 262 12.92 -8.30 -25.46
C SER A 262 13.25 -9.75 -25.11
N ASN A 263 12.49 -10.38 -24.20
CA ASN A 263 12.71 -11.75 -23.72
C ASN A 263 11.35 -12.45 -23.56
N LYS A 264 11.04 -13.37 -24.48
CA LYS A 264 9.80 -14.17 -24.42
C LYS A 264 9.75 -15.12 -23.22
N ASP A 265 10.91 -15.63 -22.80
CA ASP A 265 11.01 -16.50 -21.62
C ASP A 265 10.73 -15.77 -20.29
N PHE A 266 10.61 -14.43 -20.29
CA PHE A 266 10.39 -13.61 -19.09
C PHE A 266 8.94 -13.63 -18.58
N LEU A 267 8.03 -14.31 -19.28
CA LEU A 267 6.61 -14.36 -18.99
C LEU A 267 6.22 -14.70 -17.53
N PRO A 268 6.88 -15.62 -16.79
CA PRO A 268 6.54 -15.87 -15.38
C PRO A 268 6.68 -14.65 -14.47
N GLU A 269 7.61 -13.73 -14.78
CA GLU A 269 7.83 -12.48 -14.03
C GLU A 269 6.86 -11.35 -14.45
N THR A 270 5.96 -11.61 -15.40
CA THR A 270 4.85 -10.69 -15.73
C THR A 270 3.61 -10.89 -14.87
N LEU A 271 3.48 -12.01 -14.15
CA LEU A 271 2.34 -12.25 -13.25
C LEU A 271 2.16 -11.16 -12.17
N PRO A 272 3.22 -10.70 -11.46
CA PRO A 272 3.09 -9.57 -10.53
C PRO A 272 2.64 -8.28 -11.20
N PHE A 273 2.96 -8.07 -12.48
CA PHE A 273 2.48 -6.91 -13.22
C PHE A 273 0.99 -7.01 -13.57
N VAL A 274 0.52 -8.20 -13.94
CA VAL A 274 -0.92 -8.45 -14.14
C VAL A 274 -1.69 -8.20 -12.85
N GLU A 275 -1.21 -8.71 -11.71
CA GLU A 275 -1.77 -8.42 -10.37
C GLU A 275 -1.82 -6.90 -10.10
N ILE A 276 -0.75 -6.17 -10.43
CA ILE A 276 -0.69 -4.70 -10.31
C ILE A 276 -1.73 -4.02 -11.21
N LEU A 277 -1.90 -4.45 -12.48
CA LEU A 277 -2.91 -3.89 -13.39
C LEU A 277 -4.34 -4.13 -12.87
N ILE A 278 -4.61 -5.31 -12.32
CA ILE A 278 -5.89 -5.66 -11.68
C ILE A 278 -6.18 -4.74 -10.50
N VAL A 279 -5.22 -4.56 -9.58
CA VAL A 279 -5.33 -3.63 -8.43
C VAL A 279 -5.61 -2.19 -8.88
N HIS A 280 -5.01 -1.74 -9.98
CA HIS A 280 -5.22 -0.41 -10.55
C HIS A 280 -6.41 -0.32 -11.52
N ARG A 281 -7.30 -1.33 -11.53
CA ARG A 281 -8.53 -1.41 -12.36
C ARG A 281 -8.30 -1.29 -13.87
N ARG A 282 -7.12 -1.68 -14.38
CA ARG A 282 -6.83 -1.78 -15.82
C ARG A 282 -7.19 -3.19 -16.34
N THR A 283 -8.44 -3.58 -16.16
CA THR A 283 -8.95 -4.94 -16.42
C THR A 283 -8.74 -5.37 -17.87
N ASP A 284 -9.10 -4.55 -18.85
CA ASP A 284 -8.93 -4.85 -20.29
C ASP A 284 -7.47 -5.15 -20.67
N ARG A 285 -6.52 -4.38 -20.13
CA ARG A 285 -5.10 -4.56 -20.40
C ARG A 285 -4.54 -5.78 -19.67
N ALA A 286 -4.95 -6.02 -18.42
CA ALA A 286 -4.61 -7.23 -17.69
C ALA A 286 -5.04 -8.51 -18.46
N VAL A 287 -6.26 -8.54 -19.00
CA VAL A 287 -6.76 -9.65 -19.82
C VAL A 287 -5.91 -9.86 -21.08
N GLY A 288 -5.48 -8.80 -21.76
CA GLY A 288 -4.57 -8.91 -22.90
C GLY A 288 -3.20 -9.52 -22.57
N TYR A 289 -2.63 -9.21 -21.40
CA TYR A 289 -1.41 -9.88 -20.92
C TYR A 289 -1.66 -11.35 -20.55
N ILE A 290 -2.79 -11.66 -19.90
CA ILE A 290 -3.18 -13.05 -19.59
C ILE A 290 -3.40 -13.87 -20.86
N GLU A 291 -3.97 -13.30 -21.93
CA GLU A 291 -4.11 -13.99 -23.20
C GLU A 291 -2.75 -14.35 -23.82
N ASN A 292 -1.78 -13.42 -23.81
CA ASN A 292 -0.43 -13.68 -24.30
C ASN A 292 0.27 -14.78 -23.47
N LEU A 293 0.15 -14.71 -22.14
CA LEU A 293 0.62 -15.74 -21.21
C LEU A 293 0.01 -17.12 -21.54
N TYR A 294 -1.30 -17.19 -21.75
CA TYR A 294 -2.02 -18.42 -22.04
C TYR A 294 -1.59 -19.06 -23.37
N ARG A 295 -1.32 -18.25 -24.41
CA ARG A 295 -0.87 -18.73 -25.73
C ARG A 295 0.51 -19.41 -25.66
N GLU A 296 1.47 -18.81 -24.96
CA GLU A 296 2.84 -19.35 -24.89
C GLU A 296 2.97 -20.46 -23.84
N ILE A 297 2.22 -20.41 -22.74
CA ILE A 297 2.36 -21.35 -21.61
C ILE A 297 1.40 -22.55 -21.72
N LYS A 298 1.10 -22.99 -22.96
CA LYS A 298 0.08 -24.01 -23.26
C LYS A 298 0.24 -25.34 -22.50
N ASP A 299 1.46 -25.72 -22.14
CA ASP A 299 1.75 -27.02 -21.51
C ASP A 299 1.89 -26.96 -19.98
N ASN A 300 2.37 -25.86 -19.38
CA ASN A 300 2.55 -25.80 -17.92
C ASN A 300 1.19 -25.70 -17.21
N LYS A 301 0.90 -26.63 -16.30
CA LYS A 301 -0.37 -26.70 -15.55
C LYS A 301 -0.47 -25.66 -14.43
N GLU A 302 0.64 -25.28 -13.80
CA GLU A 302 0.64 -24.37 -12.64
C GLU A 302 0.40 -22.93 -13.07
N ALA A 303 1.12 -22.46 -14.10
CA ALA A 303 0.91 -21.15 -14.69
C ALA A 303 -0.51 -21.01 -15.27
N ARG A 304 -1.03 -22.09 -15.88
CA ARG A 304 -2.42 -22.19 -16.33
C ARG A 304 -3.43 -21.97 -15.19
N LYS A 305 -3.24 -22.60 -14.04
CA LYS A 305 -4.10 -22.39 -12.86
C LYS A 305 -4.05 -20.93 -12.38
N LYS A 306 -2.87 -20.31 -12.33
CA LYS A 306 -2.72 -18.90 -11.94
C LYS A 306 -3.42 -17.95 -12.93
N CYS A 307 -3.42 -18.25 -14.23
CA CYS A 307 -4.14 -17.44 -15.21
C CYS A 307 -5.67 -17.46 -14.95
N VAL A 308 -6.23 -18.60 -14.55
CA VAL A 308 -7.65 -18.69 -14.14
C VAL A 308 -7.92 -17.86 -12.90
N GLU A 309 -7.09 -18.01 -11.86
CA GLU A 309 -7.22 -17.24 -10.61
C GLU A 309 -7.22 -15.72 -10.88
N LEU A 310 -6.34 -15.23 -11.76
CA LEU A 310 -6.29 -13.83 -12.18
C LEU A 310 -7.49 -13.39 -13.03
N LEU A 311 -8.03 -14.24 -13.92
CA LEU A 311 -9.23 -13.93 -14.70
C LEU A 311 -10.48 -13.88 -13.81
N GLU A 312 -10.59 -14.77 -12.82
CA GLU A 312 -11.65 -14.70 -11.81
C GLU A 312 -11.54 -13.42 -10.95
N GLU A 313 -10.33 -12.94 -10.65
CA GLU A 313 -10.11 -11.65 -9.97
C GLU A 313 -10.49 -10.45 -10.83
N VAL A 314 -10.15 -10.46 -12.13
CA VAL A 314 -10.65 -9.46 -13.10
C VAL A 314 -12.18 -9.41 -13.06
N LEU A 315 -12.86 -10.55 -13.16
CA LEU A 315 -14.32 -10.60 -13.20
C LEU A 315 -15.01 -10.22 -11.87
N LYS A 316 -14.33 -10.39 -10.73
CA LYS A 316 -14.81 -9.87 -9.43
C LYS A 316 -14.80 -8.34 -9.37
N LEU A 317 -13.87 -7.69 -10.07
CA LEU A 317 -13.76 -6.22 -10.14
C LEU A 317 -14.58 -5.63 -11.29
N ASP A 318 -14.65 -6.33 -12.42
CA ASP A 318 -15.29 -5.94 -13.67
C ASP A 318 -16.09 -7.11 -14.27
N PRO A 319 -17.34 -7.33 -13.82
CA PRO A 319 -18.23 -8.37 -14.36
C PRO A 319 -18.69 -8.10 -15.81
N GLN A 320 -18.23 -7.01 -16.44
CA GLN A 320 -18.57 -6.65 -17.82
C GLN A 320 -17.43 -6.99 -18.81
N ASN A 321 -16.36 -7.61 -18.34
CA ASN A 321 -15.21 -7.97 -19.17
C ASN A 321 -15.45 -9.26 -19.98
N LEU A 322 -15.92 -9.12 -21.22
CA LEU A 322 -16.28 -10.24 -22.11
C LEU A 322 -15.06 -11.10 -22.50
N GLU A 323 -13.90 -10.47 -22.70
CA GLU A 323 -12.68 -11.21 -23.07
C GLU A 323 -12.20 -12.11 -21.92
N ALA A 324 -12.37 -11.69 -20.66
CA ALA A 324 -12.06 -12.54 -19.52
C ALA A 324 -12.92 -13.82 -19.48
N TYR A 325 -14.22 -13.70 -19.73
CA TYR A 325 -15.12 -14.86 -19.86
C TYR A 325 -14.72 -15.78 -21.02
N ARG A 326 -14.43 -15.23 -22.21
CA ARG A 326 -13.98 -16.01 -23.39
C ARG A 326 -12.73 -16.85 -23.10
N LEU A 327 -11.77 -16.30 -22.35
CA LEU A 327 -10.54 -17.03 -21.97
C LEU A 327 -10.81 -18.11 -20.92
N LEU A 328 -11.70 -17.87 -19.94
CA LEU A 328 -12.12 -18.88 -18.97
C LEU A 328 -12.89 -20.03 -19.62
N GLU A 329 -13.79 -19.76 -20.57
CA GLU A 329 -14.49 -20.79 -21.34
C GLU A 329 -13.51 -21.71 -22.08
N ALA A 330 -12.54 -21.13 -22.80
CA ALA A 330 -11.48 -21.88 -23.46
C ALA A 330 -10.66 -22.72 -22.47
N PHE A 331 -10.41 -22.18 -21.26
CA PHE A 331 -9.70 -22.89 -20.21
C PHE A 331 -10.47 -24.10 -19.68
N TYR A 332 -11.70 -23.89 -19.18
CA TYR A 332 -12.50 -24.94 -18.55
C TYR A 332 -12.90 -26.02 -19.57
N SER A 333 -13.15 -25.63 -20.83
CA SER A 333 -13.31 -26.55 -21.95
C SER A 333 -12.07 -27.42 -22.16
N SER A 334 -10.87 -26.81 -22.24
CA SER A 334 -9.60 -27.55 -22.40
C SER A 334 -9.23 -28.43 -21.20
N SER A 335 -9.79 -28.13 -20.02
CA SER A 335 -9.55 -28.84 -18.75
C SER A 335 -10.63 -29.85 -18.39
N PHE A 336 -11.67 -29.99 -19.22
CA PHE A 336 -12.85 -30.84 -18.99
C PHE A 336 -13.59 -30.54 -17.67
N GLN A 337 -13.60 -29.27 -17.23
CA GLN A 337 -14.29 -28.82 -16.02
C GLN A 337 -15.69 -28.29 -16.36
N PHE A 338 -16.59 -29.19 -16.73
CA PHE A 338 -17.92 -28.86 -17.25
C PHE A 338 -18.78 -28.03 -16.27
N ASP A 339 -18.76 -28.33 -14.97
CA ASP A 339 -19.49 -27.57 -13.95
C ASP A 339 -19.12 -26.08 -13.94
N GLN A 340 -17.80 -25.78 -14.03
CA GLN A 340 -17.30 -24.41 -14.03
C GLN A 340 -17.48 -23.73 -15.39
N LEU A 341 -17.43 -24.50 -16.49
CA LEU A 341 -17.79 -24.03 -17.82
C LEU A 341 -19.26 -23.58 -17.86
N ALA A 342 -20.19 -24.34 -17.27
CA ALA A 342 -21.61 -23.97 -17.21
C ALA A 342 -21.84 -22.66 -16.41
N ILE A 343 -21.18 -22.51 -15.25
CA ILE A 343 -21.22 -21.28 -14.44
C ILE A 343 -20.65 -20.08 -15.22
N THR A 344 -19.55 -20.29 -15.96
CA THR A 344 -18.91 -19.25 -16.78
C THR A 344 -19.79 -18.83 -17.95
N LEU A 345 -20.35 -19.78 -18.71
CA LEU A 345 -21.27 -19.53 -19.82
C LEU A 345 -22.52 -18.77 -19.36
N LEU A 346 -23.09 -19.14 -18.21
CA LEU A 346 -24.27 -18.46 -17.65
C LEU A 346 -23.96 -17.00 -17.30
N SER A 347 -22.82 -16.74 -16.66
CA SER A 347 -22.41 -15.38 -16.27
C SER A 347 -21.96 -14.54 -17.48
N HIS A 348 -21.34 -15.14 -18.49
CA HIS A 348 -21.01 -14.48 -19.75
C HIS A 348 -22.25 -14.12 -20.57
N ALA A 349 -23.25 -15.01 -20.64
CA ALA A 349 -24.54 -14.71 -21.25
C ALA A 349 -25.24 -13.55 -20.53
N ASP A 350 -25.16 -13.48 -19.19
CA ASP A 350 -25.67 -12.35 -18.42
C ASP A 350 -24.92 -11.04 -18.67
N ALA A 351 -23.60 -11.07 -18.88
CA ALA A 351 -22.83 -9.91 -19.30
C ALA A 351 -23.25 -9.39 -20.69
N TYR A 352 -23.49 -10.28 -21.67
CA TYR A 352 -24.04 -9.88 -22.97
C TYR A 352 -25.47 -9.33 -22.88
N VAL A 353 -26.34 -9.91 -22.03
CA VAL A 353 -27.69 -9.37 -21.76
C VAL A 353 -27.60 -7.96 -21.17
N ALA A 354 -26.66 -7.71 -20.26
CA ALA A 354 -26.45 -6.39 -19.67
C ALA A 354 -25.97 -5.33 -20.70
N LYS A 355 -25.24 -5.77 -21.74
CA LYS A 355 -24.85 -4.93 -22.89
C LYS A 355 -25.90 -4.90 -24.03
N CYS A 356 -27.05 -5.53 -23.83
CA CYS A 356 -28.14 -5.66 -24.82
C CYS A 356 -27.76 -6.42 -26.12
N GLU A 357 -26.68 -7.21 -26.11
CA GLU A 357 -26.26 -8.05 -27.25
C GLU A 357 -26.96 -9.42 -27.21
N TYR A 358 -28.29 -9.41 -27.36
CA TYR A 358 -29.13 -10.59 -27.14
C TYR A 358 -28.85 -11.77 -28.08
N SER A 359 -28.31 -11.54 -29.28
CA SER A 359 -27.94 -12.61 -30.22
C SER A 359 -26.81 -13.48 -29.67
N ARG A 360 -25.71 -12.88 -29.22
CA ARG A 360 -24.57 -13.58 -28.61
C ARG A 360 -24.94 -14.24 -27.28
N ALA A 361 -25.72 -13.54 -26.44
CA ALA A 361 -26.25 -14.11 -25.21
C ALA A 361 -27.10 -15.38 -25.48
N LEU A 362 -27.89 -15.38 -26.56
CA LEU A 362 -28.74 -16.49 -26.94
C LEU A 362 -27.92 -17.70 -27.44
N ASP A 363 -26.84 -17.46 -28.18
CA ASP A 363 -25.96 -18.53 -28.64
C ASP A 363 -25.15 -19.18 -27.50
N LEU A 364 -24.71 -18.41 -26.50
CA LEU A 364 -24.13 -18.97 -25.27
C LEU A 364 -25.17 -19.72 -24.43
N ALA A 365 -26.41 -19.21 -24.36
CA ALA A 365 -27.51 -19.90 -23.67
C ALA A 365 -27.90 -21.23 -24.34
N LYS A 366 -27.74 -21.37 -25.67
CA LYS A 366 -27.85 -22.68 -26.35
C LYS A 366 -26.76 -23.62 -25.88
N GLN A 367 -25.49 -23.20 -25.95
CA GLN A 367 -24.34 -24.02 -25.53
C GLN A 367 -24.49 -24.51 -24.07
N LEU A 368 -25.02 -23.65 -23.19
CA LEU A 368 -25.33 -24.00 -21.80
C LEU A 368 -26.42 -25.09 -21.68
N VAL A 369 -27.48 -25.01 -22.49
CA VAL A 369 -28.53 -26.04 -22.55
C VAL A 369 -28.04 -27.33 -23.21
N ASP A 370 -27.17 -27.25 -24.22
CA ASP A 370 -26.57 -28.41 -24.88
C ASP A 370 -25.61 -29.17 -23.96
N LEU A 371 -24.92 -28.47 -23.04
CA LEU A 371 -24.06 -29.07 -22.01
C LEU A 371 -24.85 -29.78 -20.91
N GLU A 372 -25.94 -29.19 -20.43
CA GLU A 372 -26.83 -29.81 -19.43
C GLU A 372 -28.29 -29.86 -19.93
N PRO A 373 -28.63 -30.80 -20.84
CA PRO A 373 -29.97 -30.84 -21.45
C PRO A 373 -31.11 -30.98 -20.47
N TYR A 374 -30.88 -31.63 -19.32
CA TYR A 374 -31.91 -31.89 -18.29
C TYR A 374 -32.07 -30.77 -17.26
N ASN A 375 -31.24 -29.72 -17.31
CA ASN A 375 -31.32 -28.61 -16.37
C ASN A 375 -32.45 -27.62 -16.77
N GLU A 376 -33.57 -27.68 -16.05
CA GLU A 376 -34.73 -26.83 -16.36
C GLU A 376 -34.43 -25.33 -16.28
N ASP A 377 -33.53 -24.91 -15.40
CA ASP A 377 -33.30 -23.48 -15.15
C ASP A 377 -32.49 -22.84 -16.29
N TYR A 378 -31.59 -23.61 -16.92
CA TYR A 378 -30.91 -23.19 -18.15
C TYR A 378 -31.88 -23.10 -19.34
N ARG A 379 -32.82 -24.06 -19.48
CA ARG A 379 -33.90 -23.97 -20.49
C ARG A 379 -34.78 -22.74 -20.28
N LYS A 380 -35.16 -22.43 -19.04
CA LYS A 380 -35.92 -21.22 -18.68
C LYS A 380 -35.12 -19.95 -18.99
N LYS A 381 -33.80 -19.96 -18.77
CA LYS A 381 -32.88 -18.86 -19.11
C LYS A 381 -32.79 -18.62 -20.62
N TYR A 382 -32.63 -19.69 -21.41
CA TYR A 382 -32.64 -19.63 -22.87
C TYR A 382 -33.94 -18.99 -23.38
N GLN A 383 -35.10 -19.50 -22.96
CA GLN A 383 -36.42 -18.96 -23.34
C GLN A 383 -36.62 -17.49 -22.91
N PHE A 384 -35.98 -17.06 -21.82
CA PHE A 384 -36.03 -15.67 -21.36
C PHE A 384 -35.22 -14.75 -22.30
N ILE A 385 -33.99 -15.13 -22.64
CA ILE A 385 -33.12 -14.38 -23.56
C ILE A 385 -33.73 -14.36 -24.98
N GLU A 386 -34.34 -15.47 -25.41
CA GLU A 386 -35.10 -15.58 -26.66
C GLU A 386 -36.24 -14.56 -26.74
N LYS A 387 -37.06 -14.45 -25.69
CA LYS A 387 -38.14 -13.46 -25.61
C LYS A 387 -37.63 -12.02 -25.63
N LEU A 388 -36.46 -11.74 -25.04
CA LEU A 388 -35.82 -10.43 -25.13
C LEU A 388 -35.32 -10.11 -26.54
N SER A 389 -34.71 -11.10 -27.21
CA SER A 389 -34.24 -10.99 -28.60
C SER A 389 -35.38 -10.71 -29.59
N PHE A 390 -36.49 -11.46 -29.50
CA PHE A 390 -37.67 -11.26 -30.35
C PHE A 390 -38.51 -10.03 -29.97
N GLY A 391 -38.38 -9.50 -28.75
CA GLY A 391 -39.10 -8.31 -28.30
C GLY A 391 -38.83 -7.04 -29.11
N GLY A 392 -37.72 -7.00 -29.87
CA GLY A 392 -37.35 -5.90 -30.75
C GLY A 392 -38.00 -5.90 -32.14
N ILE A 393 -38.63 -7.00 -32.58
CA ILE A 393 -39.16 -7.13 -33.95
C ILE A 393 -40.66 -7.43 -33.95
N ARG A 394 -41.46 -6.37 -33.80
CA ARG A 394 -42.85 -6.36 -34.31
C ARG A 394 -42.85 -6.04 -35.81
N THR A 395 -42.34 -6.95 -36.63
CA THR A 395 -42.81 -7.02 -38.02
C THR A 395 -44.26 -7.48 -37.98
N LEU A 396 -45.18 -6.60 -38.41
CA LEU A 396 -46.56 -6.99 -38.68
C LEU A 396 -46.55 -8.22 -39.60
N PRO A 397 -47.37 -9.25 -39.33
CA PRO A 397 -47.45 -10.40 -40.22
C PRO A 397 -47.94 -9.91 -41.60
N PRO A 398 -47.27 -10.28 -42.71
CA PRO A 398 -47.82 -10.00 -44.02
C PRO A 398 -49.14 -10.75 -44.17
N ALA A 399 -50.14 -10.07 -44.74
CA ALA A 399 -51.44 -10.68 -44.99
C ALA A 399 -51.28 -11.91 -45.90
N THR A 400 -51.97 -13.00 -45.55
CA THR A 400 -52.00 -14.23 -46.34
C THR A 400 -52.63 -14.00 -47.71
N PRO A 401 -52.25 -14.83 -48.69
CA PRO A 401 -53.29 -15.44 -49.50
C PRO A 401 -53.04 -16.93 -49.80
N GLY A 402 -54.06 -17.75 -49.55
CA GLY A 402 -54.39 -18.92 -50.39
C GLY A 402 -53.59 -20.23 -50.17
N PRO A 403 -54.28 -21.39 -49.99
CA PRO A 403 -53.62 -22.69 -49.90
C PRO A 403 -53.48 -23.39 -51.26
N ALA A 404 -52.40 -24.15 -51.47
CA ALA A 404 -52.32 -25.23 -52.47
C ALA A 404 -51.17 -26.21 -52.19
N ALA A 405 -51.44 -27.51 -52.39
CA ALA A 405 -50.53 -28.63 -52.75
C ALA A 405 -49.16 -28.75 -52.03
N GLU A 406 -48.90 -29.74 -51.17
CA GLU A 406 -48.79 -31.22 -51.38
C GLU A 406 -47.34 -31.70 -51.59
N GLN A 407 -47.08 -32.94 -51.13
CA GLN A 407 -45.90 -33.80 -51.39
C GLN A 407 -44.58 -33.41 -50.68
N ASN A 408 -43.76 -34.35 -50.17
CA ASN A 408 -43.94 -35.75 -49.72
C ASN A 408 -42.62 -36.19 -49.00
N ILE A 409 -42.48 -37.48 -48.66
CA ILE A 409 -41.28 -38.19 -48.13
C ILE A 409 -41.21 -38.10 -46.60
N GLU A 410 -41.61 -39.10 -45.79
CA GLU A 410 -41.22 -40.54 -45.71
C GLU A 410 -39.73 -40.66 -45.28
N ASP A 411 -39.25 -41.44 -44.29
CA ASP A 411 -39.71 -42.65 -43.58
C ASP A 411 -39.48 -42.47 -42.05
N GLU A 412 -40.37 -42.86 -41.14
CA GLU A 412 -40.66 -44.23 -40.63
C GLU A 412 -39.54 -44.92 -39.82
N ALA A 413 -39.75 -44.98 -38.50
CA ALA A 413 -39.31 -46.08 -37.61
C ALA A 413 -40.14 -46.01 -36.31
N ASP A 414 -41.04 -46.98 -36.12
CA ASP A 414 -42.01 -47.03 -35.03
C ASP A 414 -41.45 -47.46 -33.67
N GLU A 415 -42.12 -47.08 -32.58
CA GLU A 415 -42.83 -48.09 -31.77
C GLU A 415 -43.98 -47.47 -30.95
N GLU A 416 -45.07 -48.21 -30.82
CA GLU A 416 -46.36 -47.75 -30.27
C GLU A 416 -46.34 -47.46 -28.76
N TYR A 417 -46.96 -46.35 -28.35
CA TYR A 417 -47.54 -46.21 -27.01
C TYR A 417 -49.06 -46.03 -27.12
N ALA A 418 -49.79 -47.16 -27.14
CA ALA A 418 -51.24 -47.16 -27.04
C ALA A 418 -51.72 -47.19 -25.58
N ASN A 419 -52.35 -46.10 -25.16
CA ASN A 419 -53.35 -46.00 -24.08
C ASN A 419 -52.94 -46.33 -22.63
N ALA A 420 -52.60 -45.27 -21.90
CA ALA A 420 -53.35 -44.92 -20.69
C ALA A 420 -53.37 -43.39 -20.49
N SER A 421 -54.50 -42.75 -20.83
CA SER A 421 -54.71 -41.33 -20.59
C SER A 421 -54.97 -41.04 -19.11
N VAL A 422 -54.14 -40.20 -18.48
CA VAL A 422 -54.54 -39.39 -17.32
C VAL A 422 -53.95 -37.99 -17.48
N ASP A 423 -54.83 -37.00 -17.66
CA ASP A 423 -54.50 -35.57 -17.65
C ASP A 423 -54.00 -35.09 -16.27
N SER A 424 -53.32 -33.94 -16.26
CA SER A 424 -53.06 -33.05 -15.11
C SER A 424 -52.06 -33.56 -14.05
N ASN A 425 -51.06 -32.80 -13.58
CA ASN A 425 -51.23 -31.57 -12.80
C ASN A 425 -49.89 -30.81 -12.63
N PHE A 426 -49.61 -29.79 -13.44
CA PHE A 426 -48.67 -28.72 -13.06
C PHE A 426 -49.14 -27.30 -13.41
N ASP A 427 -50.43 -27.18 -13.76
CA ASP A 427 -51.18 -25.92 -13.72
C ASP A 427 -52.47 -26.11 -12.89
N GLN A 428 -52.32 -26.76 -11.73
CA GLN A 428 -53.37 -26.70 -10.71
C GLN A 428 -53.49 -25.25 -10.24
N LYS A 429 -54.59 -24.61 -10.63
CA LYS A 429 -55.32 -23.77 -9.69
C LYS A 429 -55.55 -24.61 -8.43
N VAL A 430 -54.69 -24.44 -7.43
CA VAL A 430 -54.94 -24.96 -6.08
C VAL A 430 -56.13 -24.19 -5.53
N SER A 431 -57.32 -24.68 -5.83
CA SER A 431 -58.55 -24.28 -5.17
C SER A 431 -58.52 -24.89 -3.78
N LEU A 432 -58.15 -24.10 -2.77
CA LEU A 432 -58.36 -24.49 -1.39
C LEU A 432 -59.86 -24.48 -1.14
N VAL A 433 -60.47 -25.67 -1.08
CA VAL A 433 -61.92 -25.86 -0.87
C VAL A 433 -62.18 -26.41 0.54
N THR A 434 -61.22 -27.15 1.10
CA THR A 434 -61.32 -27.78 2.43
C THR A 434 -60.11 -27.46 3.31
N ASP A 435 -60.29 -27.60 4.64
CA ASP A 435 -59.19 -27.49 5.61
C ASP A 435 -58.08 -28.54 5.39
N GLU A 436 -58.42 -29.71 4.82
CA GLU A 436 -57.47 -30.79 4.51
C GLU A 436 -56.50 -30.39 3.39
N ASP A 437 -56.98 -29.65 2.37
CA ASP A 437 -56.14 -29.12 1.29
C ASP A 437 -55.06 -28.15 1.82
N VAL A 438 -55.43 -27.34 2.82
CA VAL A 438 -54.52 -26.39 3.49
C VAL A 438 -53.44 -27.13 4.26
N GLU A 439 -53.78 -28.23 4.93
CA GLU A 439 -52.84 -29.02 5.73
C GLU A 439 -51.90 -29.86 4.84
N ASN A 440 -52.41 -30.45 3.76
CA ASN A 440 -51.58 -31.09 2.73
C ASN A 440 -50.58 -30.11 2.10
N PHE A 441 -51.02 -28.87 1.81
CA PHE A 441 -50.13 -27.84 1.28
C PHE A 441 -49.04 -27.39 2.29
N ILE A 442 -49.34 -27.40 3.59
CA ILE A 442 -48.33 -27.12 4.63
C ILE A 442 -47.27 -28.24 4.68
N ILE A 443 -47.65 -29.50 4.53
CA ILE A 443 -46.72 -30.65 4.47
C ILE A 443 -45.78 -30.53 3.26
N ASP A 444 -46.31 -30.15 2.09
CA ASP A 444 -45.54 -29.85 0.87
C ASP A 444 -44.49 -28.75 1.11
N ILE A 445 -44.85 -27.69 1.84
CA ILE A 445 -43.94 -26.60 2.20
C ILE A 445 -42.87 -27.08 3.21
N GLU A 446 -43.23 -27.91 4.19
CA GLU A 446 -42.29 -28.48 5.16
C GLU A 446 -41.28 -29.45 4.54
N LEU A 447 -41.68 -30.14 3.47
CA LEU A 447 -40.76 -30.93 2.67
C LEU A 447 -39.72 -30.04 1.98
N LEU A 448 -40.15 -28.93 1.36
CA LEU A 448 -39.26 -27.95 0.73
C LEU A 448 -38.31 -27.27 1.74
N GLU A 449 -38.78 -27.00 2.97
CA GLU A 449 -37.94 -26.49 4.06
C GLU A 449 -36.82 -27.49 4.43
N LYS A 450 -37.12 -28.79 4.54
CA LYS A 450 -36.14 -29.85 4.83
C LYS A 450 -35.07 -29.99 3.75
N PHE A 451 -35.41 -29.74 2.49
CA PHE A 451 -34.45 -29.71 1.37
C PHE A 451 -33.77 -28.34 1.14
N GLY A 452 -33.96 -27.36 2.04
CA GLY A 452 -33.32 -26.05 1.97
C GLY A 452 -33.89 -25.10 0.92
N GLN A 453 -34.97 -25.46 0.23
CA GLN A 453 -35.57 -24.68 -0.87
C GLN A 453 -36.52 -23.57 -0.38
N GLN A 454 -36.08 -22.79 0.60
CA GLN A 454 -36.91 -21.77 1.27
C GLN A 454 -37.42 -20.67 0.30
N VAL A 455 -36.71 -20.38 -0.78
CA VAL A 455 -37.15 -19.37 -1.79
C VAL A 455 -38.36 -19.89 -2.58
N SER A 456 -38.34 -21.16 -2.98
CA SER A 456 -39.44 -21.84 -3.67
C SER A 456 -40.68 -21.94 -2.78
N ALA A 457 -40.48 -22.28 -1.49
CA ALA A 457 -41.54 -22.31 -0.48
C ALA A 457 -42.25 -20.95 -0.33
N ILE A 458 -41.48 -19.84 -0.18
CA ILE A 458 -42.04 -18.48 -0.12
C ILE A 458 -42.86 -18.16 -1.37
N ARG A 459 -42.32 -18.45 -2.57
CA ARG A 459 -43.00 -18.15 -3.84
C ARG A 459 -44.33 -18.89 -3.97
N ARG A 460 -44.38 -20.17 -3.56
CA ARG A 460 -45.61 -20.99 -3.60
C ARG A 460 -46.66 -20.48 -2.58
N LEU A 461 -46.22 -20.10 -1.37
CA LEU A 461 -47.08 -19.46 -0.35
C LEU A 461 -47.62 -18.10 -0.80
N GLU A 462 -46.78 -17.21 -1.35
CA GLU A 462 -47.19 -15.90 -1.86
C GLU A 462 -48.15 -16.01 -3.05
N GLN A 463 -48.02 -17.05 -3.88
CA GLN A 463 -48.93 -17.30 -5.00
C GLN A 463 -50.33 -17.72 -4.51
N ILE A 464 -50.42 -18.60 -3.51
CA ILE A 464 -51.70 -19.02 -2.93
C ILE A 464 -52.33 -17.90 -2.08
N LEU A 465 -51.55 -17.14 -1.32
CA LEU A 465 -52.09 -16.03 -0.51
C LEU A 465 -52.59 -14.84 -1.35
N LYS A 466 -52.28 -14.80 -2.65
CA LYS A 466 -52.91 -13.89 -3.62
C LYS A 466 -54.31 -14.35 -4.04
N THR A 467 -54.58 -15.66 -4.09
CA THR A 467 -55.90 -16.21 -4.45
C THR A 467 -56.79 -16.44 -3.23
N HIS A 468 -56.20 -16.83 -2.10
CA HIS A 468 -56.87 -17.07 -0.81
C HIS A 468 -56.30 -16.17 0.30
N PRO A 469 -56.60 -14.85 0.29
CA PRO A 469 -55.96 -13.90 1.19
C PRO A 469 -56.38 -14.02 2.67
N GLN A 470 -57.45 -14.77 2.98
CA GLN A 470 -58.00 -14.90 4.34
C GLN A 470 -57.39 -16.06 5.15
N GLU A 471 -56.51 -16.87 4.54
CA GLU A 471 -55.95 -18.08 5.17
C GLU A 471 -54.92 -17.80 6.28
N ILE A 472 -55.36 -17.91 7.53
CA ILE A 472 -54.52 -17.62 8.70
C ILE A 472 -53.40 -18.65 8.88
N LYS A 473 -53.67 -19.96 8.69
CA LYS A 473 -52.65 -21.04 8.85
C LYS A 473 -51.46 -20.81 7.90
N LEU A 474 -51.74 -20.50 6.63
CA LEU A 474 -50.71 -20.26 5.60
C LEU A 474 -49.91 -18.97 5.87
N ARG A 475 -50.55 -17.89 6.31
CA ARG A 475 -49.84 -16.66 6.72
C ARG A 475 -48.94 -16.87 7.93
N GLN A 476 -49.35 -17.69 8.91
CA GLN A 476 -48.50 -18.05 10.04
C GLN A 476 -47.24 -18.82 9.61
N LYS A 477 -47.37 -19.75 8.66
CA LYS A 477 -46.22 -20.48 8.08
C LYS A 477 -45.29 -19.54 7.30
N LEU A 478 -45.85 -18.65 6.45
CA LEU A 478 -45.06 -17.64 5.74
C LEU A 478 -44.34 -16.67 6.69
N LYS A 479 -44.98 -16.26 7.79
CA LYS A 479 -44.35 -15.46 8.86
C LYS A 479 -43.12 -16.17 9.44
N ALA A 480 -43.24 -17.46 9.78
CA ALA A 480 -42.14 -18.24 10.37
C ALA A 480 -40.91 -18.24 9.44
N ILE A 481 -41.11 -18.56 8.16
CA ILE A 481 -40.04 -18.55 7.15
C ILE A 481 -39.40 -17.15 7.03
N TYR A 482 -40.18 -16.07 7.12
CA TYR A 482 -39.64 -14.70 7.09
C TYR A 482 -38.86 -14.30 8.35
N VAL A 483 -39.19 -14.86 9.52
CA VAL A 483 -38.39 -14.68 10.75
C VAL A 483 -37.06 -15.43 10.62
N ASP A 484 -37.08 -16.68 10.17
CA ASP A 484 -35.87 -17.50 10.01
C ASP A 484 -34.89 -16.92 9.00
N ARG A 485 -35.41 -16.36 7.89
CA ARG A 485 -34.60 -15.65 6.88
C ARG A 485 -34.20 -14.21 7.28
N LYS A 486 -34.40 -13.81 8.53
CA LYS A 486 -34.06 -12.49 9.08
C LYS A 486 -34.67 -11.32 8.27
N MET A 487 -35.92 -11.45 7.84
CA MET A 487 -36.67 -10.43 7.11
C MET A 487 -37.79 -9.79 7.97
N PRO A 488 -37.44 -9.06 9.06
CA PRO A 488 -38.40 -8.60 10.07
C PRO A 488 -39.49 -7.67 9.51
N LYS A 489 -39.18 -6.86 8.49
CA LYS A 489 -40.16 -5.96 7.84
C LYS A 489 -41.31 -6.75 7.18
N LYS A 490 -41.01 -7.86 6.50
CA LYS A 490 -42.01 -8.74 5.88
C LYS A 490 -42.76 -9.58 6.90
N ALA A 491 -42.06 -10.13 7.90
CA ALA A 491 -42.70 -10.84 9.00
C ALA A 491 -43.71 -9.95 9.77
N ALA A 492 -43.36 -8.68 10.00
CA ALA A 492 -44.26 -7.71 10.60
C ALA A 492 -45.48 -7.39 9.73
N GLN A 493 -45.33 -7.35 8.39
CA GLN A 493 -46.46 -7.17 7.45
C GLN A 493 -47.46 -8.34 7.55
N GLU A 494 -47.00 -9.59 7.55
CA GLU A 494 -47.90 -10.75 7.70
C GLU A 494 -48.60 -10.77 9.08
N CYS A 495 -47.93 -10.35 10.16
CA CYS A 495 -48.59 -10.16 11.46
C CYS A 495 -49.74 -9.14 11.41
N LEU A 496 -49.61 -8.07 10.62
CA LEU A 496 -50.68 -7.07 10.46
C LEU A 496 -51.85 -7.60 9.65
N GLU A 497 -51.60 -8.36 8.58
CA GLU A 497 -52.68 -8.99 7.80
C GLU A 497 -53.42 -10.05 8.63
N ILE A 498 -52.70 -10.89 9.38
CA ILE A 498 -53.32 -11.82 10.35
C ILE A 498 -54.18 -11.06 11.38
N ALA A 499 -53.67 -9.95 11.93
CA ALA A 499 -54.43 -9.14 12.89
C ALA A 499 -55.70 -8.53 12.30
N LYS A 500 -55.66 -8.03 11.05
CA LYS A 500 -56.85 -7.53 10.35
C LYS A 500 -57.91 -8.61 10.15
N ILE A 501 -57.49 -9.82 9.73
CA ILE A 501 -58.41 -10.95 9.54
C ILE A 501 -59.07 -11.34 10.87
N LEU A 502 -58.27 -11.51 11.94
CA LEU A 502 -58.79 -11.83 13.28
C LEU A 502 -59.70 -10.73 13.86
N GLN A 503 -59.44 -9.46 13.53
CA GLN A 503 -60.31 -8.35 13.92
C GLN A 503 -61.65 -8.38 13.17
N SER A 504 -61.67 -8.83 11.91
CA SER A 504 -62.92 -9.03 11.15
C SER A 504 -63.74 -10.25 11.64
N GLN A 505 -63.09 -11.22 12.29
CA GLN A 505 -63.71 -12.39 12.94
C GLN A 505 -64.09 -12.12 14.42
N ASP A 506 -64.06 -10.86 14.84
CA ASP A 506 -64.29 -10.35 16.21
C ASP A 506 -63.40 -10.94 17.34
N GLN A 507 -62.32 -11.62 16.98
CA GLN A 507 -61.34 -12.21 17.91
C GLN A 507 -60.33 -11.15 18.42
N LYS A 508 -60.86 -10.09 19.04
CA LYS A 508 -60.11 -8.88 19.45
C LYS A 508 -58.86 -9.16 20.29
N GLU A 509 -58.89 -10.17 21.18
CA GLU A 509 -57.72 -10.53 21.99
C GLU A 509 -56.57 -11.13 21.18
N GLN A 510 -56.88 -11.99 20.20
CA GLN A 510 -55.86 -12.63 19.36
C GLN A 510 -55.26 -11.61 18.37
N ALA A 511 -56.10 -10.77 17.77
CA ALA A 511 -55.65 -9.66 16.92
C ALA A 511 -54.65 -8.75 17.67
N ASN A 512 -54.96 -8.38 18.92
CA ASN A 512 -54.06 -7.57 19.76
C ASN A 512 -52.73 -8.26 20.11
N ARG A 513 -52.64 -9.60 20.11
CA ARG A 513 -51.36 -10.32 20.26
C ARG A 513 -50.49 -10.15 19.01
N TYR A 514 -51.05 -10.37 17.82
CA TYR A 514 -50.32 -10.21 16.56
C TYR A 514 -49.92 -8.75 16.27
N LEU A 515 -50.73 -7.76 16.67
CA LEU A 515 -50.34 -6.34 16.61
C LEU A 515 -49.11 -6.03 17.47
N ARG A 516 -49.04 -6.57 18.70
CA ARG A 516 -47.88 -6.42 19.58
C ARG A 516 -46.66 -7.18 19.05
N GLU A 517 -46.86 -8.33 18.39
CA GLU A 517 -45.78 -9.07 17.72
C GLU A 517 -45.22 -8.29 16.53
N ALA A 518 -46.08 -7.69 15.69
CA ALA A 518 -45.66 -6.81 14.59
C ALA A 518 -44.81 -5.62 15.08
N GLN A 519 -45.19 -5.00 16.19
CA GLN A 519 -44.44 -3.89 16.82
C GLN A 519 -43.08 -4.33 17.37
N ARG A 520 -42.96 -5.56 17.88
CA ARG A 520 -41.66 -6.13 18.31
C ARG A 520 -40.75 -6.44 17.13
N LEU A 521 -41.30 -6.97 16.04
CA LEU A 521 -40.55 -7.30 14.83
C LEU A 521 -40.13 -6.03 14.06
N ASN A 522 -40.94 -4.97 14.06
CA ASN A 522 -40.61 -3.70 13.43
C ASN A 522 -40.97 -2.50 14.35
N PRO A 523 -40.02 -2.02 15.18
CA PRO A 523 -40.25 -0.89 16.11
C PRO A 523 -40.70 0.42 15.44
N LEU A 524 -40.33 0.63 14.17
CA LEU A 524 -40.69 1.81 13.38
C LEU A 524 -42.18 1.88 13.03
N LEU A 525 -42.95 0.81 13.27
CA LEU A 525 -44.35 0.71 12.86
C LEU A 525 -45.34 1.47 13.79
N SER A 526 -44.83 2.17 14.81
CA SER A 526 -45.64 2.79 15.88
C SER A 526 -46.07 4.24 15.64
N SER A 527 -45.60 4.91 14.58
CA SER A 527 -45.89 6.33 14.30
C SER A 527 -47.16 6.60 13.48
N ALA A 528 -47.87 5.57 13.00
CA ALA A 528 -49.03 5.73 12.11
C ALA A 528 -50.39 5.68 12.83
N LYS A 529 -50.87 6.86 13.24
CA LYS A 529 -52.28 7.26 13.49
C LYS A 529 -53.25 6.25 14.15
N ARG A 530 -53.68 6.58 15.37
CA ARG A 530 -55.04 6.26 15.87
C ARG A 530 -56.10 6.76 14.86
N ALA A 531 -57.20 6.01 14.74
CA ALA A 531 -58.39 6.42 13.99
C ALA A 531 -59.04 7.71 14.59
N PRO A 532 -59.83 8.46 13.80
CA PRO A 532 -60.03 9.89 14.02
C PRO A 532 -61.15 10.24 15.02
N ALA A 533 -61.01 11.42 15.63
CA ALA A 533 -62.12 12.23 16.14
C ALA A 533 -62.26 13.49 15.25
N ALA A 534 -63.48 14.00 15.09
CA ALA A 534 -63.82 15.08 14.15
C ALA A 534 -63.07 16.40 14.47
N SER A 535 -62.78 17.30 13.51
CA SER A 535 -63.79 18.04 12.75
C SER A 535 -63.12 19.15 11.91
N LEU A 536 -63.75 19.54 10.77
CA LEU A 536 -63.71 20.86 10.09
C LEU A 536 -62.33 21.39 9.57
N SER A 537 -62.20 22.09 8.44
CA SER A 537 -63.14 22.44 7.33
C SER A 537 -62.39 23.21 6.23
N ALA A 538 -62.78 23.02 4.95
CA ALA A 538 -62.70 23.99 3.82
C ALA A 538 -61.33 24.64 3.43
N ASP A 539 -61.01 25.01 2.17
CA ASP A 539 -61.86 25.17 0.98
C ASP A 539 -61.03 25.15 -0.35
N GLN A 540 -61.67 24.80 -1.47
CA GLN A 540 -61.39 25.10 -2.92
C GLN A 540 -59.99 24.75 -3.53
N ALA A 541 -59.82 23.99 -4.62
CA ALA A 541 -60.35 24.04 -6.02
C ALA A 541 -59.75 25.19 -6.88
N GLY A 542 -59.20 24.98 -8.10
CA GLY A 542 -58.82 23.74 -8.81
C GLY A 542 -58.28 23.99 -10.25
N THR A 543 -57.38 23.11 -10.72
CA THR A 543 -57.08 22.66 -12.12
C THR A 543 -56.78 23.69 -13.26
N PRO A 544 -56.32 23.27 -14.47
CA PRO A 544 -55.08 22.51 -14.73
C PRO A 544 -54.26 23.06 -15.95
N ASN A 545 -53.02 22.59 -16.15
CA ASN A 545 -52.55 22.31 -17.52
C ASN A 545 -51.42 21.27 -17.58
N ALA A 546 -51.30 20.58 -18.73
CA ALA A 546 -50.61 19.30 -18.86
C ALA A 546 -49.13 19.36 -19.30
N GLY A 547 -48.35 18.33 -18.94
CA GLY A 547 -46.99 18.14 -19.44
C GLY A 547 -46.22 16.99 -18.76
N SER A 548 -46.39 15.77 -19.26
CA SER A 548 -45.63 14.53 -18.91
C SER A 548 -45.47 14.21 -17.41
N GLU A 549 -46.20 13.19 -16.93
CA GLU A 549 -45.94 12.59 -15.61
C GLU A 549 -44.59 11.85 -15.62
N ALA A 550 -43.52 12.55 -15.25
CA ALA A 550 -42.22 11.96 -15.00
C ALA A 550 -42.31 11.09 -13.73
N TYR A 551 -42.19 9.77 -13.91
CA TYR A 551 -42.22 8.80 -12.81
C TYR A 551 -41.20 9.14 -11.71
N VAL A 552 -41.69 9.41 -10.51
CA VAL A 552 -40.87 9.71 -9.33
C VAL A 552 -40.43 8.39 -8.70
N ALA A 553 -39.14 8.09 -8.74
CA ALA A 553 -38.62 6.80 -8.26
C ALA A 553 -38.23 6.81 -6.77
N LEU A 554 -37.92 7.98 -6.20
CA LEU A 554 -37.63 8.15 -4.78
C LEU A 554 -38.06 9.55 -4.32
N LYS A 555 -38.71 9.64 -3.15
CA LYS A 555 -39.12 10.91 -2.52
C LYS A 555 -39.05 10.77 -1.00
N GLY A 556 -38.65 11.82 -0.30
CA GLY A 556 -38.56 11.85 1.17
C GLY A 556 -38.33 13.24 1.74
N ASP A 557 -38.16 13.32 3.04
CA ASP A 557 -37.81 14.53 3.80
C ASP A 557 -36.32 14.50 4.17
N LEU A 558 -35.62 15.60 3.92
CA LEU A 558 -34.19 15.76 4.24
C LEU A 558 -33.92 15.88 5.75
N SER A 559 -34.97 16.08 6.54
CA SER A 559 -34.93 16.06 8.01
C SER A 559 -34.92 14.63 8.57
N GLU A 560 -35.40 13.64 7.80
CA GLU A 560 -35.40 12.22 8.19
C GLU A 560 -34.20 11.44 7.60
N ILE A 561 -33.78 11.80 6.38
CA ILE A 561 -32.65 11.19 5.67
C ILE A 561 -31.80 12.32 5.10
N GLY A 562 -30.58 12.50 5.60
CA GLY A 562 -29.73 13.63 5.21
C GLY A 562 -29.38 13.58 3.72
N LEU A 563 -29.13 14.75 3.11
CA LEU A 563 -28.83 14.83 1.67
C LEU A 563 -27.64 13.93 1.27
N LEU A 564 -26.65 13.79 2.15
CA LEU A 564 -25.49 12.92 1.94
C LEU A 564 -25.90 11.44 1.82
N ASP A 565 -26.83 10.97 2.65
CA ASP A 565 -27.33 9.59 2.62
C ASP A 565 -28.10 9.32 1.32
N VAL A 566 -28.91 10.30 0.86
CA VAL A 566 -29.62 10.22 -0.43
C VAL A 566 -28.62 10.13 -1.59
N ILE A 567 -27.57 10.94 -1.57
CA ILE A 567 -26.49 10.90 -2.57
C ILE A 567 -25.77 9.55 -2.55
N GLN A 568 -25.42 9.02 -1.37
CA GLN A 568 -24.78 7.71 -1.24
C GLN A 568 -25.67 6.56 -1.73
N VAL A 569 -26.99 6.62 -1.50
CA VAL A 569 -27.93 5.62 -2.03
C VAL A 569 -27.99 5.66 -3.56
N LEU A 570 -27.97 6.83 -4.17
CA LEU A 570 -27.96 6.98 -5.64
C LEU A 570 -26.62 6.56 -6.27
N ASP A 571 -25.51 6.82 -5.58
CA ASP A 571 -24.16 6.38 -5.95
C ASP A 571 -24.05 4.85 -5.92
N ASN A 572 -24.34 4.23 -4.77
CA ASN A 572 -24.34 2.77 -4.60
C ASN A 572 -25.29 2.05 -5.56
N ALA A 573 -26.41 2.68 -5.94
CA ALA A 573 -27.37 2.13 -6.89
C ALA A 573 -27.06 2.44 -8.37
N GLN A 574 -25.96 3.15 -8.64
CA GLN A 574 -25.42 3.51 -9.97
C GLN A 574 -26.49 4.09 -10.91
N LYS A 575 -27.32 5.04 -10.43
CA LYS A 575 -28.48 5.55 -11.19
C LYS A 575 -28.15 6.78 -12.04
N CYS A 576 -28.85 6.90 -13.18
CA CYS A 576 -28.88 8.09 -14.03
C CYS A 576 -30.19 8.85 -13.82
N GLY A 577 -30.13 10.17 -13.63
CA GLY A 577 -31.30 10.98 -13.31
C GLY A 577 -30.98 12.31 -12.64
N LYS A 578 -32.03 13.04 -12.24
CA LYS A 578 -31.90 14.29 -11.49
C LYS A 578 -32.56 14.17 -10.12
N LEU A 579 -31.83 14.60 -9.09
CA LEU A 579 -32.32 14.79 -7.74
C LEU A 579 -32.71 16.25 -7.55
N ILE A 580 -33.98 16.51 -7.30
CA ILE A 580 -34.52 17.83 -6.99
C ILE A 580 -34.56 17.96 -5.46
N VAL A 581 -34.01 19.06 -4.93
CA VAL A 581 -34.03 19.40 -3.50
C VAL A 581 -34.89 20.64 -3.33
N ASN A 582 -36.04 20.50 -2.68
CA ASN A 582 -36.96 21.60 -2.39
C ASN A 582 -36.73 22.07 -0.94
N SER A 583 -35.92 23.11 -0.79
CA SER A 583 -35.63 23.80 0.46
C SER A 583 -36.09 25.24 0.40
N ASP A 584 -36.77 25.76 1.42
CA ASP A 584 -37.04 27.20 1.50
C ASP A 584 -35.73 27.97 1.74
N PRO A 585 -35.45 29.06 1.00
CA PRO A 585 -36.34 29.77 0.08
C PRO A 585 -36.19 29.41 -1.41
N ASN A 586 -35.29 28.49 -1.80
CA ASN A 586 -34.99 28.19 -3.20
C ASN A 586 -34.71 26.69 -3.45
N PRO A 587 -35.28 26.08 -4.50
CA PRO A 587 -34.97 24.70 -4.87
C PRO A 587 -33.62 24.57 -5.58
N GLY A 588 -32.98 23.41 -5.43
CA GLY A 588 -31.80 22.99 -6.17
C GLY A 588 -32.00 21.71 -6.98
N THR A 589 -31.05 21.41 -7.87
CA THR A 589 -31.03 20.17 -8.64
C THR A 589 -29.61 19.63 -8.77
N ILE A 590 -29.43 18.33 -8.56
CA ILE A 590 -28.17 17.60 -8.76
C ILE A 590 -28.40 16.57 -9.88
N PHE A 591 -27.50 16.52 -10.85
CA PHE A 591 -27.58 15.63 -12.00
C PHE A 591 -26.59 14.47 -11.85
N PHE A 592 -27.08 13.25 -12.11
CA PHE A 592 -26.35 12.00 -11.94
C PHE A 592 -26.25 11.21 -13.25
N ASN A 593 -25.05 10.72 -13.55
CA ASN A 593 -24.80 9.67 -14.53
C ASN A 593 -24.13 8.50 -13.81
N SER A 594 -24.72 7.31 -13.86
CA SER A 594 -24.20 6.08 -13.23
C SER A 594 -23.75 6.30 -11.77
N GLY A 595 -24.58 6.97 -10.97
CA GLY A 595 -24.28 7.29 -9.56
C GLY A 595 -23.33 8.47 -9.33
N ARG A 596 -22.56 8.92 -10.34
CA ARG A 596 -21.66 10.08 -10.24
C ARG A 596 -22.41 11.39 -10.44
N ILE A 597 -22.14 12.38 -9.56
CA ILE A 597 -22.59 13.77 -9.74
C ILE A 597 -21.83 14.38 -10.92
N VAL A 598 -22.56 14.80 -11.95
CA VAL A 598 -21.98 15.36 -13.19
C VAL A 598 -22.24 16.85 -13.37
N ASN A 599 -23.31 17.38 -12.76
CA ASN A 599 -23.60 18.80 -12.68
C ASN A 599 -24.54 19.08 -11.48
N ALA A 600 -24.64 20.33 -11.04
CA ALA A 600 -25.62 20.77 -10.05
C ALA A 600 -25.98 22.25 -10.25
N THR A 601 -27.16 22.65 -9.79
CA THR A 601 -27.64 24.05 -9.81
C THR A 601 -28.36 24.38 -8.51
N TYR A 602 -28.00 25.50 -7.88
CA TYR A 602 -28.65 25.99 -6.66
C TYR A 602 -28.51 27.51 -6.57
N GLN A 603 -29.64 28.23 -6.64
CA GLN A 603 -29.65 29.69 -6.76
C GLN A 603 -28.79 30.13 -7.97
N ASP A 604 -27.95 31.15 -7.82
CA ASP A 604 -27.02 31.62 -8.87
C ASP A 604 -25.77 30.73 -9.03
N LYS A 605 -25.65 29.63 -8.27
CA LYS A 605 -24.49 28.73 -8.33
C LYS A 605 -24.75 27.55 -9.27
N VAL A 606 -23.72 27.15 -10.01
CA VAL A 606 -23.69 26.01 -10.94
C VAL A 606 -22.45 25.16 -10.62
N ALA A 607 -22.50 23.86 -10.96
CA ALA A 607 -21.43 22.88 -10.74
C ALA A 607 -21.04 22.74 -9.26
N GLU A 608 -19.75 22.58 -8.94
CA GLU A 608 -19.27 22.23 -7.59
C GLU A 608 -19.72 23.22 -6.49
N PRO A 609 -19.67 24.56 -6.69
CA PRO A 609 -20.21 25.51 -5.72
C PRO A 609 -21.70 25.34 -5.38
N ALA A 610 -22.50 24.76 -6.28
CA ALA A 610 -23.90 24.43 -6.01
C ALA A 610 -24.03 23.17 -5.15
N VAL A 611 -23.16 22.17 -5.34
CA VAL A 611 -23.10 20.97 -4.48
C VAL A 611 -22.72 21.36 -3.05
N TYR A 612 -21.68 22.18 -2.87
CA TYR A 612 -21.25 22.63 -1.54
C TYR A 612 -22.35 23.41 -0.81
N ALA A 613 -23.09 24.26 -1.53
CA ALA A 613 -24.21 25.02 -0.97
C ALA A 613 -25.42 24.12 -0.61
N LEU A 614 -25.67 23.05 -1.38
CA LEU A 614 -26.73 22.09 -1.09
C LEU A 614 -26.42 21.20 0.13
N VAL A 615 -25.15 20.89 0.39
CA VAL A 615 -24.73 20.14 1.60
C VAL A 615 -25.08 20.88 2.90
N ALA A 616 -25.17 22.22 2.86
CA ALA A 616 -25.56 23.04 4.02
C ALA A 616 -27.06 23.03 4.35
N VAL A 617 -27.91 22.43 3.50
CA VAL A 617 -29.38 22.43 3.65
C VAL A 617 -29.82 21.44 4.73
N LYS A 618 -30.29 21.94 5.87
CA LYS A 618 -30.69 21.15 7.05
C LYS A 618 -32.19 20.77 7.10
N GLY A 619 -32.92 20.91 6.00
CA GLY A 619 -34.34 20.53 5.91
C GLY A 619 -34.97 20.86 4.55
N GLY A 620 -36.09 20.20 4.23
CA GLY A 620 -36.77 20.30 2.95
C GLY A 620 -37.20 18.94 2.42
N SER A 621 -37.85 18.89 1.26
CA SER A 621 -38.21 17.62 0.62
C SER A 621 -37.32 17.34 -0.60
N PHE A 622 -37.00 16.08 -0.86
CA PHE A 622 -36.24 15.69 -2.05
C PHE A 622 -37.05 14.78 -2.98
N GLU A 623 -36.77 14.84 -4.28
CA GLU A 623 -37.46 14.08 -5.30
C GLU A 623 -36.49 13.64 -6.41
N TYR A 624 -36.32 12.33 -6.59
CA TYR A 624 -35.46 11.77 -7.63
C TYR A 624 -36.28 11.33 -8.86
N ARG A 625 -35.89 11.85 -10.02
CA ARG A 625 -36.46 11.49 -11.33
C ARG A 625 -35.38 10.80 -12.18
N PRO A 626 -35.53 9.50 -12.49
CA PRO A 626 -34.59 8.80 -13.36
C PRO A 626 -34.61 9.38 -14.78
N SER A 627 -33.46 9.34 -15.46
CA SER A 627 -33.30 9.77 -16.85
C SER A 627 -32.72 8.62 -17.69
N PRO A 628 -33.30 8.30 -18.86
CA PRO A 628 -32.69 7.35 -19.80
C PRO A 628 -31.55 7.99 -20.62
N VAL A 629 -31.37 9.31 -20.56
CA VAL A 629 -30.32 10.06 -21.26
C VAL A 629 -29.32 10.58 -20.23
N ALA A 630 -28.02 10.44 -20.53
CA ALA A 630 -26.93 10.99 -19.74
C ALA A 630 -26.86 12.52 -19.84
N PHE A 631 -26.51 13.18 -18.75
CA PHE A 631 -26.31 14.64 -18.69
C PHE A 631 -24.86 15.02 -18.98
N ASP A 632 -24.63 16.28 -19.39
CA ASP A 632 -23.28 16.79 -19.64
C ASP A 632 -22.41 16.78 -18.37
N VAL A 633 -21.15 16.39 -18.52
CA VAL A 633 -20.18 16.31 -17.42
C VAL A 633 -19.47 17.66 -17.26
N VAL A 634 -19.92 18.43 -16.28
CA VAL A 634 -19.33 19.71 -15.88
C VAL A 634 -18.44 19.55 -14.63
N ILE A 635 -18.80 18.61 -13.75
CA ILE A 635 -18.08 18.29 -12.52
C ILE A 635 -17.18 17.07 -12.76
N ASN A 636 -15.88 17.23 -12.54
CA ASN A 636 -14.88 16.17 -12.72
C ASN A 636 -14.38 15.54 -11.41
N ASN A 637 -14.72 16.09 -10.25
CA ASN A 637 -14.39 15.48 -8.97
C ASN A 637 -15.23 14.23 -8.66
N SER A 638 -14.81 13.42 -7.68
CA SER A 638 -15.60 12.30 -7.16
C SER A 638 -16.67 12.78 -6.17
N ASN A 639 -17.76 12.02 -6.04
CA ASN A 639 -18.81 12.28 -5.05
C ASN A 639 -18.24 12.43 -3.63
N THR A 640 -17.29 11.56 -3.26
CA THR A 640 -16.61 11.61 -1.96
C THR A 640 -15.84 12.91 -1.73
N ASN A 641 -15.08 13.38 -2.72
CA ASN A 641 -14.32 14.61 -2.60
C ASN A 641 -15.25 15.83 -2.53
N LEU A 642 -16.31 15.85 -3.34
CA LEU A 642 -17.31 16.93 -3.32
C LEU A 642 -18.04 17.04 -1.97
N LEU A 643 -18.38 15.90 -1.36
CA LEU A 643 -19.04 15.87 -0.05
C LEU A 643 -18.07 16.25 1.09
N LEU A 644 -16.83 15.76 1.07
CA LEU A 644 -15.83 16.11 2.09
C LEU A 644 -15.46 17.60 2.03
N GLU A 645 -15.28 18.17 0.83
CA GLU A 645 -15.00 19.59 0.67
C GLU A 645 -16.22 20.45 1.04
N GLY A 646 -17.44 20.01 0.70
CA GLY A 646 -18.67 20.66 1.15
C GLY A 646 -18.83 20.69 2.68
N LEU A 647 -18.47 19.60 3.37
CA LEU A 647 -18.45 19.54 4.82
C LEU A 647 -17.35 20.42 5.43
N ARG A 648 -16.13 20.43 4.85
CA ARG A 648 -15.01 21.28 5.29
C ARG A 648 -15.41 22.77 5.24
N LEU A 649 -16.00 23.20 4.13
CA LEU A 649 -16.46 24.58 3.93
C LEU A 649 -17.63 24.93 4.89
N LEU A 650 -18.49 23.97 5.22
CA LEU A 650 -19.56 24.15 6.21
C LEU A 650 -18.99 24.32 7.63
N ASP A 651 -18.01 23.51 8.02
CA ASP A 651 -17.36 23.58 9.33
C ASP A 651 -16.55 24.88 9.50
N GLU A 652 -15.87 25.34 8.46
CA GLU A 652 -15.17 26.64 8.44
C GLU A 652 -16.17 27.80 8.60
N ALA A 653 -17.27 27.82 7.85
CA ALA A 653 -18.30 28.84 7.96
C ALA A 653 -18.98 28.88 9.35
N ASN A 654 -19.18 27.71 9.99
CA ASN A 654 -19.71 27.63 11.36
C ASN A 654 -18.71 28.16 12.41
N ARG A 655 -17.40 28.12 12.11
CA ARG A 655 -16.33 28.57 13.02
C ARG A 655 -16.20 30.10 12.99
N ASP A 656 -16.22 30.69 11.80
CA ASP A 656 -16.16 32.14 11.60
C ASP A 656 -17.37 32.86 12.21
N GLN A 657 -18.55 32.20 12.24
CA GLN A 657 -19.72 32.72 12.97
C GLN A 657 -19.51 32.77 14.49
N TRP A 658 -18.80 31.79 15.06
CA TRP A 658 -18.59 31.71 16.50
C TRP A 658 -17.54 32.71 17.02
N GLU A 659 -16.56 33.06 16.19
CA GLU A 659 -15.57 34.11 16.52
C GLU A 659 -16.13 35.53 16.35
N GLY A 660 -17.24 35.71 15.62
CA GLY A 660 -17.90 37.00 15.39
C GLY A 660 -18.84 37.50 16.50
N GLU A 661 -19.35 36.61 17.37
CA GLU A 661 -20.39 36.96 18.37
C GLU A 661 -19.87 37.17 19.80
N ALA A 662 -18.58 36.96 20.08
CA ALA A 662 -18.03 36.95 21.44
C ALA A 662 -17.12 38.15 21.76
N ALA A 663 -17.68 39.36 21.88
CA ALA A 663 -16.92 40.58 22.19
C ALA A 663 -17.50 41.46 23.34
N LEU A 664 -17.11 41.13 24.58
CA LEU A 664 -17.00 42.01 25.78
C LEU A 664 -18.30 42.52 26.48
N PRO A 665 -18.27 43.01 27.75
CA PRO A 665 -17.18 43.06 28.77
C PRO A 665 -17.52 42.49 30.20
N GLU A 666 -16.54 42.60 31.11
CA GLU A 666 -16.42 42.49 32.60
C GLU A 666 -17.70 42.48 33.50
N ASP A 667 -17.76 41.86 34.71
CA ASP A 667 -17.12 42.33 35.97
C ASP A 667 -17.37 41.41 37.22
N THR A 668 -16.58 41.60 38.31
CA THR A 668 -16.71 41.20 39.74
C THR A 668 -16.34 39.78 40.28
N ALA A 669 -15.91 39.74 41.55
CA ALA A 669 -15.13 38.69 42.26
C ALA A 669 -15.92 38.09 43.50
N PRO A 670 -15.39 37.29 44.50
CA PRO A 670 -13.98 36.99 44.87
C PRO A 670 -13.59 35.55 45.37
N LEU A 671 -12.27 35.44 45.65
CA LEU A 671 -11.42 34.41 46.32
C LEU A 671 -11.90 33.90 47.72
N PRO A 672 -11.23 32.92 48.41
CA PRO A 672 -9.82 32.45 48.32
C PRO A 672 -9.64 30.89 48.38
N THR A 673 -8.47 30.22 48.51
CA THR A 673 -7.01 30.50 48.78
C THR A 673 -6.15 29.61 47.81
N LYS A 674 -4.79 29.50 47.79
CA LYS A 674 -3.65 29.93 48.64
C LYS A 674 -2.34 30.08 47.81
N GLN A 675 -1.17 30.04 48.45
CA GLN A 675 0.22 30.10 47.92
C GLN A 675 1.16 29.27 48.85
N PRO A 676 2.51 29.18 48.67
CA PRO A 676 3.42 29.59 47.57
C PRO A 676 4.25 28.39 47.00
N ASP A 677 5.17 28.48 46.02
CA ASP A 677 6.51 29.12 46.03
C ASP A 677 7.18 29.17 44.62
N GLY A 678 8.16 30.07 44.44
CA GLY A 678 9.30 29.85 43.51
C GLY A 678 9.28 30.51 42.12
N ASN A 679 9.81 31.73 42.01
CA ASN A 679 10.02 32.52 40.78
C ASN A 679 11.55 32.63 40.47
N PRO A 680 12.05 33.24 39.37
CA PRO A 680 11.77 33.13 37.93
C PRO A 680 13.10 32.93 37.10
N PRO A 681 13.41 33.66 35.98
CA PRO A 681 13.13 33.30 34.57
C PRO A 681 14.39 33.29 33.65
N MET A 682 14.23 33.02 32.34
CA MET A 682 14.76 33.92 31.27
C MET A 682 14.24 33.61 29.86
N LYS A 683 14.36 34.61 28.96
CA LYS A 683 13.77 34.70 27.62
C LYS A 683 14.74 34.26 26.50
N ALA A 684 14.22 33.92 25.33
CA ALA A 684 14.86 34.24 24.04
C ALA A 684 13.82 34.34 22.90
N ASN A 685 13.93 35.39 22.08
CA ASN A 685 13.17 35.58 20.83
C ASN A 685 14.01 35.12 19.63
N SER A 686 13.35 34.65 18.57
CA SER A 686 13.71 34.85 17.15
C SER A 686 12.61 34.20 16.30
N GLU A 687 11.71 34.90 15.60
CA GLU A 687 11.94 35.77 14.42
C GLU A 687 12.77 35.11 13.31
N HIS A 688 12.09 34.67 12.24
CA HIS A 688 12.67 34.42 10.92
C HIS A 688 13.09 35.74 10.28
N PRO A 689 14.10 35.73 9.38
CA PRO A 689 13.82 36.07 7.97
C PRO A 689 14.71 35.24 6.99
N PRO A 690 14.95 35.60 5.70
CA PRO A 690 14.17 35.02 4.60
C PRO A 690 15.02 34.41 3.46
N THR A 691 14.35 33.84 2.46
CA THR A 691 14.96 33.36 1.20
C THR A 691 15.33 34.50 0.22
N PRO A 692 16.46 34.41 -0.50
CA PRO A 692 16.74 35.24 -1.68
C PRO A 692 16.49 34.49 -3.00
N LYS A 693 16.24 35.26 -4.07
CA LYS A 693 15.79 34.81 -5.39
C LYS A 693 16.93 34.51 -6.37
N THR A 694 16.58 33.78 -7.43
CA THR A 694 17.39 33.43 -8.60
C THR A 694 17.65 34.60 -9.57
N VAL A 695 18.87 34.71 -10.11
CA VAL A 695 19.21 35.14 -11.49
C VAL A 695 20.61 34.58 -11.88
N PRO A 696 21.07 34.61 -13.16
CA PRO A 696 21.76 33.46 -13.74
C PRO A 696 23.29 33.63 -13.87
N VAL A 697 24.01 32.51 -14.07
CA VAL A 697 25.44 32.51 -14.36
C VAL A 697 25.67 32.37 -15.87
N THR A 698 26.30 33.40 -16.44
CA THR A 698 26.81 33.43 -17.82
C THR A 698 28.03 32.53 -17.99
N THR A 699 28.13 31.91 -19.17
CA THR A 699 29.29 31.13 -19.63
C THR A 699 30.52 32.00 -19.86
N THR A 700 31.66 31.61 -19.28
CA THR A 700 32.99 32.04 -19.72
C THR A 700 33.94 30.85 -19.75
N PHE A 701 34.39 30.48 -20.95
CA PHE A 701 35.57 29.64 -21.16
C PHE A 701 36.82 30.40 -20.68
N ILE A 702 37.71 29.73 -19.94
CA ILE A 702 39.14 30.08 -19.89
C ILE A 702 39.93 28.78 -19.97
N ASP A 703 40.95 28.80 -20.82
CA ASP A 703 41.84 27.69 -21.15
C ASP A 703 43.14 27.72 -20.32
N GLU A 704 43.76 26.55 -20.22
CA GLU A 704 45.21 26.30 -20.04
C GLU A 704 46.02 26.82 -18.82
N THR A 705 47.16 26.12 -18.62
CA THR A 705 48.36 26.47 -17.83
C THR A 705 48.37 26.21 -16.31
N ASN A 706 48.76 24.97 -15.97
CA ASN A 706 49.61 24.64 -14.82
C ASN A 706 50.96 25.40 -14.94
N PRO A 707 51.54 25.97 -13.86
CA PRO A 707 52.75 25.33 -13.28
C PRO A 707 52.98 25.55 -11.76
N LEU A 708 54.06 24.93 -11.26
CA LEU A 708 54.73 25.04 -9.94
C LEU A 708 54.05 24.23 -8.82
N GLU A 709 54.69 23.24 -8.18
CA GLU A 709 56.02 23.17 -7.52
C GLU A 709 56.18 24.09 -6.31
N GLU A 710 56.86 23.56 -5.28
CA GLU A 710 57.11 24.13 -3.93
C GLU A 710 55.92 24.18 -2.95
N LEU A 711 55.73 23.09 -2.20
CA LEU A 711 55.60 23.07 -0.73
C LEU A 711 55.77 21.66 -0.14
#